data_AF-A0A1K1MLZ3-F1
#
_entry.id   AF-A0A1K1MLZ3-F1
#
_cell.length_a   1.000
_cell.length_b   1.000
_cell.length_c   1.000
_cell.angle_alpha   90.00
_cell.angle_beta   90.00
_cell.angle_gamma   90.00
#
_symmetry.space_group_name_H-M   'P 1'
#
loop_
_entity.id
_entity.type
_entity.pdbx_description
1 polymer ?
#
loop_
_entity_poly.entity_id
_entity_poly.type
_entity_poly.pdbx_seq_one_letter_code
_entity_poly.pdbx_strand_id
1 'polypeptide(L)'
;MYDFNYYDSLADGAEKMEYLKKCIAEADAEQDMEHALHLRYDYIKQSVFHDDGFKALLMFPELMKLFDENPGILSPRNFMFAFKWIIARTDRYYQISLEQIDEYFKRFREYIDQFGYTLRTYYKEQYDVYSRIDPDPQSMLDLMELSETFERTEMSDCETCELSERIRCELQFGSFEKGMSLLREMIERGMRCAEQPFATYGTVARELAKKGMYKEAVHYAELFLKGAAGDELNFINKVADVIEIYTMVDLNKAYELFRRTVHHFTGSKEPYDRFCYADACRRFFGKLKEEGQEELHTNLNSSFEWYNDEGVYNVDEMYENFKEVAEDLAEKFDERNHTDLYKETMAFEYPDNPTIELELPAHGRIPNEAYALVVPFKSADNFPKFEQIEQILKDMDEFETSSASVDAERGVIFAGGRDNDGKATNYTLLFDELPDIGHMEQVHYLGENAQELMSEFSVAMVILTQFGSNNFVDMRRLVKFANALNTDGSPIIIDAVNNRLLSAKWAEIEASGTAAPFEKYLFRIQLFASAFEEGKFDVATVGLRQSGSINLIVPAVDEEDVEFVSEVVRQIAVSCISVDPLPDEGIWFNAGIFYDDKEFTRIKWEPVTIPGLDDDDEEPEIYAEPIIRLPDGRELKVSEIPEEDRDNLQMRASNRMSFIREAKARCSFEAAKSFLSRNAEVFGMLAGAEFTVYDEDEDEEYDEIIYLQIHEDGTATVLSDDFEEEGKRKGDVYDLDPSRIFTWQLQVDEDSRFDPDDLYFLLTKEKELLERSEDTEE
;
A
#
# COMPACT_ATOMS: atom_id res chain seq x y z
N MET A 1 12.36 32.69 -29.27
CA MET A 1 13.51 31.75 -29.18
C MET A 1 13.26 30.84 -27.99
N TYR A 2 13.33 29.52 -28.21
CA TYR A 2 13.09 28.50 -27.20
C TYR A 2 14.09 28.62 -26.05
N ASP A 3 13.59 28.66 -24.81
CA ASP A 3 14.37 28.69 -23.59
C ASP A 3 14.22 27.35 -22.89
N PHE A 4 15.28 26.55 -22.95
CA PHE A 4 15.33 25.21 -22.38
C PHE A 4 15.16 25.23 -20.85
N ASN A 5 15.78 26.20 -20.15
CA ASN A 5 15.68 26.29 -18.69
C ASN A 5 14.27 26.67 -18.26
N TYR A 6 13.61 27.55 -19.04
CA TYR A 6 12.21 27.87 -18.78
C TYR A 6 11.30 26.67 -19.06
N TYR A 7 11.51 25.94 -20.16
CA TYR A 7 10.76 24.72 -20.47
C TYR A 7 10.85 23.68 -19.35
N ASP A 8 12.06 23.42 -18.84
CA ASP A 8 12.27 22.45 -17.76
C ASP A 8 11.62 22.87 -16.44
N SER A 9 11.41 24.17 -16.21
CA SER A 9 10.72 24.68 -15.02
C SER A 9 9.19 24.56 -15.05
N LEU A 10 8.59 24.28 -16.21
CA LEU A 10 7.14 24.16 -16.35
C LEU A 10 6.63 22.79 -15.92
N ALA A 11 5.38 22.72 -15.44
CA ALA A 11 4.72 21.45 -15.18
C ALA A 11 4.49 20.66 -16.49
N ASP A 12 4.64 19.33 -16.44
CA ASP A 12 4.30 18.45 -17.56
C ASP A 12 2.82 18.56 -17.95
N GLY A 13 2.51 18.24 -19.21
CA GLY A 13 1.17 18.36 -19.75
C GLY A 13 0.84 19.78 -20.23
N ALA A 14 -0.24 20.37 -19.70
CA ALA A 14 -0.87 21.55 -20.31
C ALA A 14 0.05 22.77 -20.45
N GLU A 15 0.90 23.06 -19.45
CA GLU A 15 1.80 24.22 -19.46
C GLU A 15 2.92 24.07 -20.50
N LYS A 16 3.64 22.94 -20.47
CA LYS A 16 4.65 22.61 -21.49
C LYS A 16 4.05 22.57 -22.89
N MET A 17 2.84 22.02 -23.04
CA MET A 17 2.14 21.96 -24.32
C MET A 17 1.80 23.35 -24.88
N GLU A 18 1.33 24.28 -24.04
CA GLU A 18 1.06 25.66 -24.47
C GLU A 18 2.35 26.40 -24.86
N TYR A 19 3.43 26.20 -24.09
CA TYR A 19 4.73 26.79 -24.39
C TYR A 19 5.33 26.25 -25.69
N LEU A 20 5.32 24.93 -25.89
CA LEU A 20 5.78 24.29 -27.12
C LEU A 20 5.01 24.80 -28.33
N LYS A 21 3.68 24.95 -28.22
CA LYS A 21 2.85 25.50 -29.31
C LYS A 21 3.24 26.94 -29.69
N LYS A 22 3.56 27.79 -28.71
CA LYS A 22 4.08 29.15 -28.97
C LYS A 22 5.43 29.11 -29.67
N CYS A 23 6.35 28.27 -29.18
CA CYS A 23 7.69 28.14 -29.75
C CYS A 23 7.66 27.56 -31.18
N ILE A 24 6.77 26.61 -31.47
CA ILE A 24 6.54 26.08 -32.82
C ILE A 24 6.10 27.22 -33.76
N ALA A 25 5.13 28.04 -33.33
CA ALA A 25 4.65 29.16 -34.16
C ALA A 25 5.73 30.22 -34.43
N GLU A 26 6.61 30.48 -33.46
CA GLU A 26 7.79 31.35 -33.65
C GLU A 26 8.78 30.73 -34.64
N ALA A 27 9.14 29.47 -34.47
CA ALA A 27 10.07 28.76 -35.35
C ALA A 27 9.55 28.73 -36.80
N ASP A 28 8.26 28.46 -37.01
CA ASP A 28 7.64 28.49 -38.33
C ASP A 28 7.67 29.89 -38.95
N ALA A 29 7.42 30.94 -38.17
CA ALA A 29 7.45 32.32 -38.65
C ALA A 29 8.87 32.78 -39.04
N GLU A 30 9.88 32.28 -38.34
CA GLU A 30 11.30 32.53 -38.60
C GLU A 30 11.89 31.60 -39.67
N GLN A 31 11.13 30.59 -40.12
CA GLN A 31 11.58 29.51 -41.01
C GLN A 31 12.76 28.71 -40.42
N ASP A 32 12.82 28.61 -39.10
CA ASP A 32 13.80 27.80 -38.37
C ASP A 32 13.34 26.34 -38.36
N MET A 33 13.70 25.62 -39.42
CA MET A 33 13.29 24.23 -39.59
C MET A 33 13.88 23.29 -38.52
N GLU A 34 15.03 23.63 -37.94
CA GLU A 34 15.65 22.82 -36.88
C GLU A 34 14.74 22.79 -35.66
N HIS A 35 14.39 23.96 -35.15
CA HIS A 35 13.47 24.07 -34.01
C HIS A 35 12.05 23.62 -34.38
N ALA A 36 11.55 23.93 -35.58
CA ALA A 36 10.20 23.58 -35.99
C ALA A 36 9.93 22.06 -35.98
N LEU A 37 10.91 21.23 -36.35
CA LEU A 37 10.78 19.76 -36.29
C LEU A 37 10.98 19.23 -34.87
N HIS A 38 12.02 19.67 -34.15
CA HIS A 38 12.32 19.19 -32.81
C HIS A 38 11.21 19.52 -31.81
N LEU A 39 10.67 20.75 -31.85
CA LEU A 39 9.59 21.16 -30.96
C LEU A 39 8.27 20.42 -31.25
N ARG A 40 7.99 20.06 -32.51
CA ARG A 40 6.84 19.21 -32.86
C ARG A 40 7.00 17.78 -32.35
N TYR A 41 8.21 17.23 -32.41
CA TYR A 41 8.52 15.94 -31.78
C TYR A 41 8.28 16.01 -30.26
N ASP A 42 8.78 17.05 -29.58
CA ASP A 42 8.58 17.24 -28.14
C ASP A 42 7.11 17.47 -27.78
N TYR A 43 6.35 18.17 -28.62
CA TYR A 43 4.90 18.35 -28.48
C TYR A 43 4.17 17.01 -28.57
N ILE A 44 4.52 16.16 -29.54
CA ILE A 44 3.95 14.82 -29.67
C ILE A 44 4.28 13.98 -28.44
N LYS A 45 5.54 14.00 -27.97
CA LYS A 45 5.96 13.29 -26.76
C LYS A 45 5.14 13.74 -25.54
N GLN A 46 5.09 15.04 -25.28
CA GLN A 46 4.33 15.60 -24.16
C GLN A 46 2.83 15.26 -24.25
N SER A 47 2.27 15.33 -25.45
CA SER A 47 0.88 14.96 -25.71
C SER A 47 0.57 13.50 -25.45
N VAL A 48 1.50 12.58 -25.76
CA VAL A 48 1.30 11.14 -25.58
C VAL A 48 1.40 10.76 -24.10
N PHE A 49 2.37 11.30 -23.37
CA PHE A 49 2.69 10.83 -22.01
C PHE A 49 2.07 11.66 -20.89
N HIS A 50 1.63 12.89 -21.15
CA HIS A 50 1.25 13.84 -20.10
C HIS A 50 -0.01 14.67 -20.42
N ASP A 51 -0.70 14.41 -21.53
CA ASP A 51 -1.91 15.14 -21.94
C ASP A 51 -2.79 14.25 -22.85
N ASP A 52 -3.71 14.85 -23.58
CA ASP A 52 -4.59 14.22 -24.54
C ASP A 52 -3.84 13.75 -25.80
N GLY A 53 -3.73 12.44 -25.99
CA GLY A 53 -3.09 11.80 -27.14
C GLY A 53 -3.69 12.19 -28.50
N PHE A 54 -4.94 12.69 -28.54
CA PHE A 54 -5.54 13.19 -29.77
C PHE A 54 -4.79 14.40 -30.33
N LYS A 55 -4.20 15.24 -29.48
CA LYS A 55 -3.39 16.38 -29.93
C LYS A 55 -2.14 15.92 -30.68
N ALA A 56 -1.54 14.80 -30.28
CA ALA A 56 -0.45 14.16 -31.00
C ALA A 56 -0.89 13.67 -32.38
N LEU A 57 -2.05 13.00 -32.45
CA LEU A 57 -2.65 12.53 -33.71
C LEU A 57 -2.90 13.67 -34.71
N LEU A 58 -3.26 14.86 -34.22
CA LEU A 58 -3.44 16.06 -35.07
C LEU A 58 -2.11 16.68 -35.52
N MET A 59 -1.07 16.63 -34.69
CA MET A 59 0.25 17.21 -34.98
C MET A 59 1.08 16.33 -35.92
N PHE A 60 0.96 15.00 -35.79
CA PHE A 60 1.84 14.05 -36.46
C PHE A 60 1.86 14.13 -38.00
N PRO A 61 0.73 14.31 -38.71
CA PRO A 61 0.75 14.46 -40.17
C PRO A 61 1.61 15.62 -40.65
N GLU A 62 1.66 16.72 -39.90
CA GLU A 62 2.51 17.87 -40.20
C GLU A 62 3.98 17.54 -39.96
N LEU A 63 4.31 16.90 -38.82
CA LEU A 63 5.67 16.45 -38.56
C LEU A 63 6.17 15.50 -39.65
N MET A 64 5.36 14.51 -40.04
CA MET A 64 5.70 13.55 -41.11
C MET A 64 5.99 14.25 -42.43
N LYS A 65 5.15 15.21 -42.82
CA LYS A 65 5.40 15.99 -44.04
C LYS A 65 6.70 16.79 -43.96
N LEU A 66 6.93 17.50 -42.86
CA LEU A 66 8.13 18.33 -42.69
C LEU A 66 9.42 17.49 -42.62
N PHE A 67 9.33 16.31 -42.03
CA PHE A 67 10.41 15.33 -42.00
C PHE A 67 10.79 14.83 -43.41
N ASP A 68 9.81 14.50 -44.24
CA ASP A 68 10.04 14.10 -45.64
C ASP A 68 10.66 15.25 -46.47
N GLU A 69 10.22 16.49 -46.23
CA GLU A 69 10.71 17.68 -46.95
C GLU A 69 12.10 18.14 -46.50
N ASN A 70 12.53 17.80 -45.28
CA ASN A 70 13.77 18.30 -44.66
C ASN A 70 14.61 17.15 -44.06
N PRO A 71 15.14 16.23 -44.89
CA PRO A 71 15.89 15.09 -44.40
C PRO A 71 17.18 15.53 -43.68
N GLY A 72 17.45 14.90 -42.54
CA GLY A 72 18.69 15.10 -41.77
C GLY A 72 18.61 16.12 -40.63
N ILE A 73 17.48 16.83 -40.46
CA ILE A 73 17.23 17.69 -39.30
C ILE A 73 16.84 16.84 -38.09
N LEU A 74 15.65 16.22 -38.15
CA LEU A 74 15.24 15.27 -37.13
C LEU A 74 15.83 13.90 -37.45
N SER A 75 16.31 13.19 -36.43
CA SER A 75 16.85 11.84 -36.65
C SER A 75 15.75 10.87 -37.08
N PRO A 76 16.03 9.93 -38.00
CA PRO A 76 15.08 8.87 -38.35
C PRO A 76 14.59 8.09 -37.13
N ARG A 77 15.47 7.87 -36.15
CA ARG A 77 15.13 7.25 -34.87
C ARG A 77 14.01 8.01 -34.16
N ASN A 78 14.19 9.31 -33.89
CA ASN A 78 13.19 10.09 -33.16
C ASN A 78 11.85 10.14 -33.92
N PHE A 79 11.91 10.33 -35.24
CA PHE A 79 10.71 10.30 -36.08
C PHE A 79 9.97 8.95 -35.98
N MET A 80 10.70 7.83 -36.06
CA MET A 80 10.10 6.49 -35.98
C MET A 80 9.51 6.18 -34.62
N PHE A 81 10.12 6.66 -33.52
CA PHE A 81 9.51 6.55 -32.19
C PHE A 81 8.21 7.35 -32.09
N ALA A 82 8.20 8.59 -32.59
CA ALA A 82 6.96 9.38 -32.64
C ALA A 82 5.88 8.69 -33.48
N PHE A 83 6.24 8.11 -34.63
CA PHE A 83 5.29 7.35 -35.45
C PHE A 83 4.75 6.13 -34.69
N LYS A 84 5.62 5.36 -34.03
CA LYS A 84 5.21 4.23 -33.20
C LYS A 84 4.17 4.62 -32.15
N TRP A 85 4.42 5.70 -31.39
CA TRP A 85 3.48 6.20 -30.39
C TRP A 85 2.13 6.60 -30.97
N ILE A 86 2.11 7.12 -32.19
CA ILE A 86 0.89 7.50 -32.90
C ILE A 86 0.09 6.28 -33.31
N ILE A 87 0.74 5.23 -33.84
CA ILE A 87 0.06 3.98 -34.23
C ILE A 87 -0.61 3.33 -33.03
N ALA A 88 0.12 3.20 -31.91
CA ALA A 88 -0.34 2.62 -30.65
C ALA A 88 -1.53 3.38 -30.01
N ARG A 89 -1.91 4.53 -30.55
CA ARG A 89 -3.08 5.32 -30.12
C ARG A 89 -4.24 5.29 -31.08
N THR A 90 -4.04 4.85 -32.33
CA THR A 90 -5.08 4.98 -33.36
C THR A 90 -6.35 4.21 -33.05
N ASP A 91 -6.25 3.05 -32.39
CA ASP A 91 -7.41 2.25 -32.00
C ASP A 91 -8.21 2.85 -30.84
N ARG A 92 -7.59 3.73 -30.04
CA ARG A 92 -8.19 4.31 -28.83
C ARG A 92 -9.18 5.46 -29.12
N TYR A 93 -9.26 5.90 -30.38
CA TYR A 93 -10.12 7.00 -30.83
C TYR A 93 -11.02 6.55 -31.98
N TYR A 94 -12.34 6.53 -31.77
CA TYR A 94 -13.32 6.24 -32.83
C TYR A 94 -13.29 7.28 -33.97
N GLN A 95 -12.71 8.45 -33.73
CA GLN A 95 -12.56 9.52 -34.73
C GLN A 95 -11.54 9.18 -35.83
N ILE A 96 -10.69 8.18 -35.63
CA ILE A 96 -9.73 7.71 -36.62
C ILE A 96 -10.36 6.55 -37.38
N SER A 97 -10.58 6.73 -38.70
CA SER A 97 -11.21 5.70 -39.52
C SER A 97 -10.27 4.52 -39.78
N LEU A 98 -10.81 3.34 -40.06
CA LEU A 98 -10.01 2.16 -40.40
C LEU A 98 -9.07 2.42 -41.60
N GLU A 99 -9.51 3.17 -42.60
CA GLU A 99 -8.67 3.53 -43.74
C GLU A 99 -7.47 4.39 -43.35
N GLN A 100 -7.63 5.27 -42.34
CA GLN A 100 -6.51 6.05 -41.80
C GLN A 100 -5.53 5.17 -41.04
N ILE A 101 -6.03 4.20 -40.26
CA ILE A 101 -5.20 3.21 -39.56
C ILE A 101 -4.38 2.39 -40.56
N ASP A 102 -5.02 1.87 -41.60
CA ASP A 102 -4.37 1.10 -42.65
C ASP A 102 -3.31 1.91 -43.41
N GLU A 103 -3.60 3.19 -43.72
CA GLU A 103 -2.62 4.07 -44.36
C GLU A 103 -1.45 4.38 -43.42
N TYR A 104 -1.68 4.56 -42.11
CA TYR A 104 -0.59 4.71 -41.14
C TYR A 104 0.31 3.47 -41.10
N PHE A 105 -0.24 2.26 -41.05
CA PHE A 105 0.57 1.03 -41.11
C PHE A 105 1.36 0.93 -42.41
N LYS A 106 0.72 1.22 -43.56
CA LYS A 106 1.39 1.22 -44.85
C LYS A 106 2.57 2.20 -44.89
N ARG A 107 2.37 3.44 -44.43
CA ARG A 107 3.44 4.47 -44.36
C ARG A 107 4.53 4.08 -43.37
N PHE A 108 4.17 3.51 -42.22
CA PHE A 108 5.14 3.03 -41.23
C PHE A 108 6.02 1.93 -41.80
N ARG A 109 5.44 0.99 -42.56
CA ARG A 109 6.19 -0.04 -43.28
C ARG A 109 7.15 0.55 -44.32
N GLU A 110 6.71 1.55 -45.08
CA GLU A 110 7.58 2.26 -46.04
C GLU A 110 8.81 2.86 -45.34
N TYR A 111 8.64 3.46 -44.16
CA TYR A 111 9.77 4.00 -43.38
C TYR A 111 10.65 2.92 -42.74
N ILE A 112 10.07 1.80 -42.29
CA ILE A 112 10.84 0.64 -41.81
C ILE A 112 11.80 0.16 -42.91
N ASP A 113 11.27 -0.03 -44.12
CA ASP A 113 12.08 -0.44 -45.28
C ASP A 113 13.13 0.63 -45.64
N GLN A 114 12.75 1.91 -45.60
CA GLN A 114 13.65 3.03 -45.92
C GLN A 114 14.82 3.16 -44.96
N PHE A 115 14.60 2.96 -43.65
CA PHE A 115 15.62 3.13 -42.61
C PHE A 115 16.32 1.83 -42.22
N GLY A 116 15.90 0.70 -42.77
CA GLY A 116 16.54 -0.61 -42.55
C GLY A 116 16.21 -1.23 -41.19
N TYR A 117 15.05 -0.92 -40.62
CA TYR A 117 14.54 -1.61 -39.42
C TYR A 117 13.93 -2.97 -39.80
N THR A 118 13.73 -3.84 -38.80
CA THR A 118 13.02 -5.12 -39.01
C THR A 118 11.51 -4.92 -38.88
N LEU A 119 10.72 -5.85 -39.41
CA LEU A 119 9.25 -5.84 -39.28
C LEU A 119 8.77 -6.29 -37.89
N ARG A 120 9.66 -6.50 -36.91
CA ARG A 120 9.29 -6.92 -35.55
C ARG A 120 8.28 -5.96 -34.93
N THR A 121 8.64 -4.68 -34.83
CA THR A 121 7.77 -3.64 -34.26
C THR A 121 6.50 -3.46 -35.08
N TYR A 122 6.58 -3.55 -36.41
CA TYR A 122 5.41 -3.47 -37.29
C TYR A 122 4.32 -4.49 -36.92
N TYR A 123 4.70 -5.77 -36.79
CA TYR A 123 3.73 -6.82 -36.46
C TYR A 123 3.22 -6.74 -35.02
N LYS A 124 4.06 -6.27 -34.08
CA LYS A 124 3.63 -6.01 -32.69
C LYS A 124 2.59 -4.90 -32.59
N GLU A 125 2.82 -3.79 -33.29
CA GLU A 125 1.84 -2.69 -33.35
C GLU A 125 0.54 -3.12 -34.03
N GLN A 126 0.62 -3.96 -35.07
CA GLN A 126 -0.58 -4.55 -35.68
C GLN A 126 -1.35 -5.41 -34.67
N TYR A 127 -0.66 -6.28 -33.92
CA TYR A 127 -1.30 -7.06 -32.86
C TYR A 127 -1.99 -6.16 -31.84
N ASP A 128 -1.29 -5.14 -31.31
CA ASP A 128 -1.85 -4.28 -30.27
C ASP A 128 -3.10 -3.52 -30.76
N VAL A 129 -3.04 -2.92 -31.95
CA VAL A 129 -4.15 -2.17 -32.58
C VAL A 129 -5.32 -3.08 -32.94
N TYR A 130 -5.09 -4.16 -33.68
CA TYR A 130 -6.20 -5.00 -34.17
C TYR A 130 -6.83 -5.87 -33.08
N SER A 131 -6.12 -6.14 -31.97
CA SER A 131 -6.70 -6.80 -30.79
C SER A 131 -7.88 -6.03 -30.17
N ARG A 132 -8.03 -4.73 -30.48
CA ARG A 132 -9.11 -3.86 -30.00
C ARG A 132 -10.07 -3.40 -31.11
N ILE A 133 -9.87 -3.90 -32.33
CA ILE A 133 -10.71 -3.57 -33.50
C ILE A 133 -11.54 -4.77 -33.91
N ASP A 134 -10.87 -5.87 -34.27
CA ASP A 134 -11.50 -7.11 -34.75
C ASP A 134 -10.60 -8.29 -34.36
N PRO A 135 -10.67 -8.73 -33.09
CA PRO A 135 -9.74 -9.71 -32.55
C PRO A 135 -10.11 -11.14 -32.98
N ASP A 136 -9.65 -11.56 -34.17
CA ASP A 136 -9.60 -12.98 -34.50
C ASP A 136 -8.44 -13.65 -33.74
N PRO A 137 -8.70 -14.63 -32.85
CA PRO A 137 -7.67 -15.18 -31.97
C PRO A 137 -6.47 -15.77 -32.71
N GLN A 138 -6.70 -16.48 -33.82
CA GLN A 138 -5.60 -17.07 -34.60
C GLN A 138 -4.75 -15.98 -35.27
N SER A 139 -5.38 -14.96 -35.84
CA SER A 139 -4.67 -13.83 -36.45
C SER A 139 -3.81 -13.06 -35.44
N MET A 140 -4.29 -12.88 -34.21
CA MET A 140 -3.51 -12.22 -33.15
C MET A 140 -2.26 -13.04 -32.76
N LEU A 141 -2.41 -14.36 -32.62
CA LEU A 141 -1.29 -15.28 -32.38
C LEU A 141 -0.31 -15.28 -33.54
N ASP A 142 -0.79 -15.36 -34.78
CA ASP A 142 0.04 -15.37 -35.99
C ASP A 142 0.87 -14.08 -36.09
N LEU A 143 0.29 -12.91 -35.78
CA LEU A 143 1.02 -11.63 -35.74
C LEU A 143 2.12 -11.64 -34.67
N MET A 144 1.81 -12.12 -33.47
CA MET A 144 2.77 -12.20 -32.38
C MET A 144 3.93 -13.14 -32.72
N GLU A 145 3.64 -14.35 -33.20
CA GLU A 145 4.66 -15.34 -33.62
C GLU A 145 5.50 -14.82 -34.79
N LEU A 146 4.86 -14.19 -35.79
CA LEU A 146 5.56 -13.61 -36.93
C LEU A 146 6.52 -12.51 -36.49
N SER A 147 6.12 -11.65 -35.57
CA SER A 147 6.99 -10.61 -35.00
C SER A 147 8.25 -11.20 -34.37
N GLU A 148 8.11 -12.34 -33.68
CA GLU A 148 9.19 -13.02 -32.98
C GLU A 148 10.24 -13.64 -33.92
N THR A 149 9.88 -13.88 -35.19
CA THR A 149 10.83 -14.36 -36.22
C THR A 149 11.84 -13.31 -36.67
N PHE A 150 11.59 -12.03 -36.38
CA PHE A 150 12.47 -10.92 -36.74
C PHE A 150 13.37 -10.54 -35.56
N GLU A 151 14.62 -10.17 -35.87
CA GLU A 151 15.58 -9.69 -34.86
C GLU A 151 15.10 -8.40 -34.17
N ARG A 152 15.43 -8.29 -32.88
CA ARG A 152 15.22 -7.05 -32.10
C ARG A 152 16.11 -5.94 -32.66
N THR A 153 15.59 -4.72 -32.66
CA THR A 153 16.31 -3.53 -33.10
C THR A 153 16.19 -2.43 -32.04
N GLU A 154 16.79 -1.26 -32.29
CA GLU A 154 16.60 -0.10 -31.41
C GLU A 154 15.14 0.42 -31.37
N MET A 155 14.27 -0.04 -32.28
CA MET A 155 12.83 0.24 -32.30
C MET A 155 11.99 -0.76 -31.49
N SER A 156 12.61 -1.83 -30.98
CA SER A 156 11.97 -2.80 -30.08
C SER A 156 11.81 -2.21 -28.69
N ASP A 157 10.71 -2.53 -28.02
CA ASP A 157 10.57 -2.20 -26.60
C ASP A 157 11.54 -3.02 -25.75
N CYS A 158 11.68 -2.65 -24.48
CA CYS A 158 12.47 -3.43 -23.56
C CYS A 158 11.97 -4.89 -23.50
N GLU A 159 12.86 -5.83 -23.17
CA GLU A 159 12.55 -7.28 -23.17
C GLU A 159 11.36 -7.61 -22.28
N THR A 160 11.24 -6.94 -21.14
CA THR A 160 10.12 -7.13 -20.21
C THR A 160 8.79 -6.67 -20.82
N CYS A 161 8.75 -5.54 -21.54
CA CYS A 161 7.53 -5.09 -22.23
C CYS A 161 7.13 -6.05 -23.36
N GLU A 162 8.09 -6.51 -24.17
CA GLU A 162 7.77 -7.47 -25.23
C GLU A 162 7.27 -8.82 -24.68
N LEU A 163 7.79 -9.27 -23.53
CA LEU A 163 7.29 -10.47 -22.85
C LEU A 163 5.89 -10.23 -22.25
N SER A 164 5.63 -9.04 -21.70
CA SER A 164 4.31 -8.64 -21.20
C SER A 164 3.25 -8.70 -22.31
N GLU A 165 3.56 -8.17 -23.50
CA GLU A 165 2.69 -8.27 -24.68
C GLU A 165 2.42 -9.72 -25.06
N ARG A 166 3.44 -10.59 -25.01
CA ARG A 166 3.28 -12.02 -25.30
C ARG A 166 2.40 -12.70 -24.26
N ILE A 167 2.59 -12.43 -22.97
CA ILE A 167 1.74 -12.94 -21.88
C ILE A 167 0.29 -12.55 -22.15
N ARG A 168 0.03 -11.26 -22.41
CA ARG A 168 -1.32 -10.77 -22.75
C ARG A 168 -1.92 -11.49 -23.96
N CYS A 169 -1.14 -11.67 -25.03
CA CYS A 169 -1.58 -12.38 -26.23
C CYS A 169 -1.99 -13.82 -25.94
N GLU A 170 -1.21 -14.55 -25.15
CA GLU A 170 -1.52 -15.93 -24.78
C GLU A 170 -2.75 -16.03 -23.87
N LEU A 171 -2.88 -15.12 -22.89
CA LEU A 171 -4.02 -15.11 -21.98
C LEU A 171 -5.34 -14.80 -22.71
N GLN A 172 -5.30 -13.89 -23.68
CA GLN A 172 -6.50 -13.44 -24.41
C GLN A 172 -6.87 -14.34 -25.59
N PHE A 173 -5.88 -14.81 -26.35
CA PHE A 173 -6.11 -15.45 -27.65
C PHE A 173 -5.52 -16.87 -27.76
N GLY A 174 -4.61 -17.24 -26.85
CA GLY A 174 -3.86 -18.48 -26.90
C GLY A 174 -4.18 -19.45 -25.77
N SER A 175 -3.13 -20.08 -25.25
CA SER A 175 -3.25 -20.96 -24.09
C SER A 175 -3.09 -20.13 -22.82
N PHE A 176 -4.14 -20.13 -22.00
CA PHE A 176 -4.10 -19.50 -20.69
C PHE A 176 -2.94 -20.03 -19.84
N GLU A 177 -2.70 -21.35 -19.88
CA GLU A 177 -1.59 -22.02 -19.18
C GLU A 177 -0.23 -21.54 -19.66
N LYS A 178 -0.07 -21.34 -20.98
CA LYS A 178 1.14 -20.77 -21.56
C LYS A 178 1.35 -19.33 -21.13
N GLY A 179 0.29 -18.52 -21.10
CA GLY A 179 0.33 -17.15 -20.57
C GLY A 179 0.80 -17.11 -19.11
N MET A 180 0.23 -17.96 -18.26
CA MET A 180 0.63 -18.08 -16.86
C MET A 180 2.06 -18.64 -16.69
N SER A 181 2.50 -19.53 -17.56
CA SER A 181 3.88 -20.04 -17.56
C SER A 181 4.89 -18.96 -17.94
N LEU A 182 4.58 -18.10 -18.90
CA LEU A 182 5.43 -16.98 -19.29
C LEU A 182 5.47 -15.90 -18.21
N LEU A 183 4.34 -15.67 -17.53
CA LEU A 183 4.30 -14.81 -16.35
C LEU A 183 5.23 -15.37 -15.26
N ARG A 184 5.17 -16.68 -14.98
CA ARG A 184 6.08 -17.35 -14.05
C ARG A 184 7.55 -17.10 -14.42
N GLU A 185 7.90 -17.27 -15.70
CA GLU A 185 9.26 -16.99 -16.19
C GLU A 185 9.67 -15.52 -15.97
N MET A 186 8.79 -14.55 -16.26
CA MET A 186 9.05 -13.13 -16.04
C MET A 186 9.39 -12.83 -14.56
N ILE A 187 8.70 -13.50 -13.64
CA ILE A 187 8.88 -13.33 -12.20
C ILE A 187 10.16 -13.99 -11.73
N GLU A 188 10.35 -15.27 -12.04
CA GLU A 188 11.52 -16.07 -11.64
C GLU A 188 12.84 -15.46 -12.13
N ARG A 189 12.80 -14.76 -13.26
CA ARG A 189 13.96 -14.04 -13.82
C ARG A 189 14.13 -12.62 -13.31
N GLY A 190 13.26 -12.13 -12.43
CA GLY A 190 13.31 -10.75 -11.92
C GLY A 190 13.20 -9.70 -13.03
N MET A 191 12.48 -9.97 -14.12
CA MET A 191 12.38 -9.04 -15.26
C MET A 191 11.47 -7.85 -14.92
N ARG A 192 12.02 -6.63 -14.97
CA ARG A 192 11.31 -5.40 -14.56
C ARG A 192 11.58 -4.23 -15.52
N CYS A 193 10.67 -3.26 -15.56
CA CYS A 193 10.90 -1.92 -16.15
C CYS A 193 10.05 -0.88 -15.39
N ALA A 194 9.90 0.34 -15.93
CA ALA A 194 9.12 1.39 -15.28
C ALA A 194 7.65 1.01 -15.01
N GLU A 195 7.05 0.17 -15.86
CA GLU A 195 5.63 -0.21 -15.78
C GLU A 195 5.40 -1.72 -15.52
N GLN A 196 6.41 -2.53 -15.83
CA GLN A 196 6.32 -3.98 -15.72
C GLN A 196 7.01 -4.45 -14.44
N PRO A 197 6.35 -5.32 -13.65
CA PRO A 197 5.31 -6.26 -14.05
C PRO A 197 3.90 -5.84 -13.63
N PHE A 198 3.73 -4.72 -12.91
CA PHE A 198 2.43 -4.36 -12.34
C PHE A 198 1.36 -4.14 -13.41
N ALA A 199 1.70 -3.58 -14.58
CA ALA A 199 0.78 -3.49 -15.70
C ALA A 199 0.37 -4.88 -16.24
N THR A 200 1.28 -5.86 -16.22
CA THR A 200 0.96 -7.26 -16.54
C THR A 200 -0.02 -7.85 -15.52
N TYR A 201 0.13 -7.55 -14.24
CA TYR A 201 -0.78 -8.02 -13.19
C TYR A 201 -2.21 -7.55 -13.40
N GLY A 202 -2.42 -6.32 -13.89
CA GLY A 202 -3.76 -5.84 -14.24
C GLY A 202 -4.40 -6.68 -15.36
N THR A 203 -3.62 -7.06 -16.39
CA THR A 203 -4.09 -7.95 -17.45
C THR A 203 -4.39 -9.36 -16.91
N VAL A 204 -3.52 -9.91 -16.07
CA VAL A 204 -3.71 -11.24 -15.46
C VAL A 204 -4.95 -11.26 -14.58
N ALA A 205 -5.15 -10.22 -13.76
CA ALA A 205 -6.30 -10.07 -12.89
C ALA A 205 -7.62 -10.14 -13.67
N ARG A 206 -7.72 -9.39 -14.77
CA ARG A 206 -8.90 -9.39 -15.64
C ARG A 206 -9.17 -10.77 -16.23
N GLU A 207 -8.15 -11.42 -16.79
CA GLU A 207 -8.33 -12.71 -17.46
C GLU A 207 -8.65 -13.84 -16.47
N LEU A 208 -8.13 -13.77 -15.23
CA LEU A 208 -8.55 -14.66 -14.13
C LEU A 208 -10.02 -14.45 -13.74
N ALA A 209 -10.46 -13.19 -13.65
CA ALA A 209 -11.84 -12.86 -13.32
C ALA A 209 -12.82 -13.38 -14.38
N LYS A 210 -12.49 -13.24 -15.67
CA LYS A 210 -13.27 -13.83 -16.77
C LYS A 210 -13.40 -15.36 -16.69
N LYS A 211 -12.49 -16.03 -15.96
CA LYS A 211 -12.52 -17.47 -15.69
C LYS A 211 -13.21 -17.83 -14.38
N GLY A 212 -13.68 -16.87 -13.58
CA GLY A 212 -14.31 -17.07 -12.27
C GLY A 212 -13.31 -17.33 -11.14
N MET A 213 -12.03 -17.09 -11.37
CA MET A 213 -10.95 -17.26 -10.39
C MET A 213 -10.78 -15.97 -9.58
N TYR A 214 -11.81 -15.60 -8.83
CA TYR A 214 -11.90 -14.27 -8.22
C TYR A 214 -10.89 -14.00 -7.12
N LYS A 215 -10.58 -15.01 -6.29
CA LYS A 215 -9.59 -14.87 -5.21
C LYS A 215 -8.22 -14.51 -5.77
N GLU A 216 -7.85 -15.17 -6.86
CA GLU A 216 -6.61 -14.94 -7.57
C GLU A 216 -6.66 -13.62 -8.35
N ALA A 217 -7.78 -13.31 -9.01
CA ALA A 217 -7.98 -12.03 -9.69
C ALA A 217 -7.80 -10.83 -8.75
N VAL A 218 -8.39 -10.88 -7.55
CA VAL A 218 -8.24 -9.86 -6.50
C VAL A 218 -6.78 -9.68 -6.10
N HIS A 219 -6.06 -10.78 -5.93
CA HIS A 219 -4.65 -10.73 -5.56
C HIS A 219 -3.79 -10.00 -6.62
N TYR A 220 -3.95 -10.32 -7.90
CA TYR A 220 -3.25 -9.62 -8.98
C TYR A 220 -3.73 -8.18 -9.18
N ALA A 221 -5.02 -7.92 -8.95
CA ALA A 221 -5.58 -6.57 -8.98
C ALA A 221 -4.94 -5.67 -7.91
N GLU A 222 -4.74 -6.20 -6.69
CA GLU A 222 -4.07 -5.48 -5.60
C GLU A 222 -2.60 -5.19 -5.91
N LEU A 223 -1.87 -6.14 -6.53
CA LEU A 223 -0.50 -5.90 -6.99
C LEU A 223 -0.43 -4.83 -8.08
N PHE A 224 -1.38 -4.84 -9.03
CA PHE A 224 -1.49 -3.80 -10.04
C PHE A 224 -1.76 -2.43 -9.41
N LEU A 225 -2.76 -2.31 -8.53
CA LEU A 225 -3.13 -1.04 -7.90
C LEU A 225 -1.98 -0.45 -7.09
N LYS A 226 -1.13 -1.28 -6.49
CA LYS A 226 0.06 -0.83 -5.76
C LYS A 226 1.10 -0.22 -6.68
N GLY A 227 1.42 -0.87 -7.80
CA GLY A 227 2.37 -0.35 -8.77
C GLY A 227 1.86 0.88 -9.53
N ALA A 228 0.54 0.97 -9.74
CA ALA A 228 -0.11 2.12 -10.38
C ALA A 228 -0.42 3.28 -9.41
N ALA A 229 -0.09 3.17 -8.12
CA ALA A 229 -0.46 4.15 -7.11
C ALA A 229 0.13 5.54 -7.39
N GLY A 230 -0.71 6.56 -7.50
CA GLY A 230 -0.34 7.92 -7.91
C GLY A 230 -0.08 8.10 -9.40
N ASP A 231 -0.34 7.08 -10.23
CA ASP A 231 -0.30 7.14 -11.69
C ASP A 231 -1.56 6.49 -12.32
N GLU A 232 -2.65 6.40 -11.55
CA GLU A 232 -3.86 5.67 -11.92
C GLU A 232 -4.51 6.20 -13.20
N LEU A 233 -4.33 7.49 -13.50
CA LEU A 233 -4.82 8.11 -14.74
C LEU A 233 -4.26 7.43 -16.00
N ASN A 234 -2.96 7.09 -16.01
CA ASN A 234 -2.29 6.44 -17.14
C ASN A 234 -2.69 4.96 -17.28
N PHE A 235 -3.32 4.37 -16.26
CA PHE A 235 -3.78 2.99 -16.25
C PHE A 235 -5.30 2.87 -16.02
N ILE A 236 -6.06 3.91 -16.35
CA ILE A 236 -7.49 3.99 -16.03
C ILE A 236 -8.31 2.82 -16.57
N ASN A 237 -7.97 2.26 -17.74
CA ASN A 237 -8.63 1.07 -18.28
C ASN A 237 -8.41 -0.19 -17.41
N LYS A 238 -7.22 -0.35 -16.83
CA LYS A 238 -6.94 -1.44 -15.88
C LYS A 238 -7.54 -1.18 -14.52
N VAL A 239 -7.60 0.09 -14.07
CA VAL A 239 -8.35 0.48 -12.87
C VAL A 239 -9.83 0.11 -13.04
N ALA A 240 -10.41 0.34 -14.22
CA ALA A 240 -11.76 -0.07 -14.54
C ALA A 240 -11.94 -1.60 -14.45
N ASP A 241 -10.99 -2.39 -15.00
CA ASP A 241 -11.00 -3.85 -14.83
C ASP A 241 -11.01 -4.24 -13.33
N VAL A 242 -10.27 -3.53 -12.46
CA VAL A 242 -10.29 -3.80 -11.00
C VAL A 242 -11.60 -3.39 -10.33
N ILE A 243 -12.24 -2.29 -10.74
CA ILE A 243 -13.58 -1.92 -10.27
C ILE A 243 -14.58 -3.05 -10.57
N GLU A 244 -14.53 -3.64 -11.77
CA GLU A 244 -15.36 -4.79 -12.12
C GLU A 244 -15.06 -6.01 -11.25
N ILE A 245 -13.78 -6.33 -11.05
CA ILE A 245 -13.36 -7.45 -10.19
C ILE A 245 -13.91 -7.27 -8.78
N TYR A 246 -13.70 -6.10 -8.17
CA TYR A 246 -14.22 -5.81 -6.83
C TYR A 246 -15.74 -5.81 -6.79
N THR A 247 -16.43 -5.35 -7.84
CA THR A 247 -17.90 -5.42 -7.92
C THR A 247 -18.41 -6.86 -7.77
N MET A 248 -17.63 -7.86 -8.22
CA MET A 248 -18.01 -9.28 -8.10
C MET A 248 -17.73 -9.88 -6.72
N VAL A 249 -16.82 -9.30 -5.92
CA VAL A 249 -16.35 -9.93 -4.67
C VAL A 249 -16.55 -9.12 -3.40
N ASP A 250 -16.53 -7.79 -3.50
CA ASP A 250 -16.47 -6.85 -2.38
C ASP A 250 -16.84 -5.44 -2.87
N LEU A 251 -18.10 -5.08 -2.71
CA LEU A 251 -18.64 -3.79 -3.15
C LEU A 251 -18.06 -2.61 -2.38
N ASN A 252 -17.56 -2.80 -1.16
CA ASN A 252 -16.92 -1.71 -0.41
C ASN A 252 -15.56 -1.37 -1.04
N LYS A 253 -14.79 -2.38 -1.46
CA LYS A 253 -13.55 -2.16 -2.21
C LYS A 253 -13.82 -1.49 -3.56
N ALA A 254 -14.88 -1.90 -4.26
CA ALA A 254 -15.27 -1.27 -5.53
C ALA A 254 -15.63 0.20 -5.33
N TYR A 255 -16.43 0.49 -4.30
CA TYR A 255 -16.79 1.85 -3.90
C TYR A 255 -15.58 2.72 -3.55
N GLU A 256 -14.67 2.22 -2.72
CA GLU A 256 -13.47 2.98 -2.32
C GLU A 256 -12.57 3.30 -3.51
N LEU A 257 -12.39 2.32 -4.41
CA LEU A 257 -11.64 2.53 -5.64
C LEU A 257 -12.33 3.56 -6.53
N PHE A 258 -13.64 3.41 -6.78
CA PHE A 258 -14.45 4.36 -7.53
C PHE A 258 -14.31 5.78 -6.98
N ARG A 259 -14.53 5.96 -5.67
CA ARG A 259 -14.45 7.26 -4.98
C ARG A 259 -13.09 7.93 -5.21
N ARG A 260 -12.01 7.14 -5.12
CA ARG A 260 -10.64 7.62 -5.33
C ARG A 260 -10.38 7.99 -6.79
N THR A 261 -10.87 7.22 -7.76
CA THR A 261 -10.44 7.33 -9.16
C THR A 261 -11.44 8.02 -10.09
N VAL A 262 -12.65 8.34 -9.64
CA VAL A 262 -13.71 8.92 -10.49
C VAL A 262 -13.29 10.23 -11.17
N HIS A 263 -12.41 11.01 -10.55
CA HIS A 263 -11.89 12.24 -11.13
C HIS A 263 -11.00 12.00 -12.37
N HIS A 264 -10.36 10.83 -12.48
CA HIS A 264 -9.61 10.43 -13.66
C HIS A 264 -10.52 10.17 -14.87
N PHE A 265 -11.76 9.75 -14.66
CA PHE A 265 -12.74 9.62 -15.75
C PHE A 265 -13.02 10.97 -16.42
N THR A 266 -13.21 12.02 -15.62
CA THR A 266 -13.38 13.38 -16.14
C THR A 266 -12.07 13.96 -16.69
N GLY A 267 -10.93 13.60 -16.10
CA GLY A 267 -9.61 14.01 -16.57
C GLY A 267 -9.19 13.37 -17.89
N SER A 268 -9.60 12.12 -18.15
CA SER A 268 -9.29 11.40 -19.37
C SER A 268 -10.13 11.91 -20.55
N LYS A 269 -9.43 12.24 -21.64
CA LYS A 269 -10.03 12.65 -22.92
C LYS A 269 -10.02 11.53 -23.97
N GLU A 270 -9.42 10.40 -23.63
CA GLU A 270 -9.30 9.27 -24.52
C GLU A 270 -10.59 8.43 -24.53
N PRO A 271 -11.28 8.28 -25.67
CA PRO A 271 -12.58 7.60 -25.72
C PRO A 271 -12.56 6.16 -25.24
N TYR A 272 -11.50 5.40 -25.54
CA TYR A 272 -11.39 4.00 -25.10
C TYR A 272 -11.33 3.86 -23.58
N ASP A 273 -10.48 4.65 -22.93
CA ASP A 273 -10.35 4.69 -21.49
C ASP A 273 -11.65 5.11 -20.78
N ARG A 274 -12.33 6.13 -21.34
CA ARG A 274 -13.67 6.54 -20.85
C ARG A 274 -14.71 5.43 -21.01
N PHE A 275 -14.67 4.68 -22.11
CA PHE A 275 -15.56 3.53 -22.32
C PHE A 275 -15.33 2.47 -21.24
N CYS A 276 -14.08 2.03 -21.04
CA CYS A 276 -13.75 1.02 -20.04
C CYS A 276 -14.22 1.43 -18.64
N TYR A 277 -13.91 2.67 -18.22
CA TYR A 277 -14.29 3.16 -16.90
C TYR A 277 -15.80 3.31 -16.74
N ALA A 278 -16.51 3.78 -17.78
CA ALA A 278 -17.95 3.91 -17.75
C ALA A 278 -18.67 2.55 -17.67
N ASP A 279 -18.22 1.53 -18.42
CA ASP A 279 -18.82 0.19 -18.33
C ASP A 279 -18.60 -0.43 -16.95
N ALA A 280 -17.40 -0.30 -16.39
CA ALA A 280 -17.10 -0.76 -15.03
C ALA A 280 -17.99 -0.10 -13.98
N CYS A 281 -18.13 1.23 -14.04
CA CYS A 281 -18.98 1.97 -13.10
C CYS A 281 -20.46 1.64 -13.29
N ARG A 282 -20.94 1.48 -14.53
CA ARG A 282 -22.31 1.01 -14.81
C ARG A 282 -22.56 -0.35 -14.12
N ARG A 283 -21.62 -1.29 -14.22
CA ARG A 283 -21.74 -2.60 -13.56
C ARG A 283 -21.77 -2.45 -12.03
N PHE A 284 -20.88 -1.64 -11.48
CA PHE A 284 -20.84 -1.33 -10.05
C PHE A 284 -22.17 -0.75 -9.52
N PHE A 285 -22.68 0.33 -10.12
CA PHE A 285 -23.96 0.93 -9.72
C PHE A 285 -25.15 0.00 -10.01
N GLY A 286 -25.09 -0.80 -11.08
CA GLY A 286 -26.06 -1.85 -11.35
C GLY A 286 -26.11 -2.88 -10.22
N LYS A 287 -24.96 -3.25 -9.67
CA LYS A 287 -24.86 -4.17 -8.54
C LYS A 287 -25.39 -3.56 -7.24
N LEU A 288 -25.06 -2.29 -6.96
CA LEU A 288 -25.64 -1.57 -5.81
C LEU A 288 -27.18 -1.51 -5.88
N LYS A 289 -27.72 -1.28 -7.07
CA LYS A 289 -29.17 -1.30 -7.31
C LYS A 289 -29.78 -2.68 -7.04
N GLU A 290 -29.13 -3.76 -7.48
CA GLU A 290 -29.58 -5.13 -7.17
C GLU A 290 -29.62 -5.41 -5.67
N GLU A 291 -28.70 -4.83 -4.90
CA GLU A 291 -28.66 -4.92 -3.44
C GLU A 291 -29.63 -3.96 -2.72
N GLY A 292 -30.39 -3.16 -3.48
CA GLY A 292 -31.39 -2.24 -2.94
C GLY A 292 -30.83 -0.93 -2.39
N GLN A 293 -29.59 -0.57 -2.74
CA GLN A 293 -29.01 0.73 -2.39
C GLN A 293 -29.63 1.82 -3.28
N GLU A 294 -30.24 2.83 -2.66
CA GLU A 294 -30.88 3.95 -3.38
C GLU A 294 -29.96 5.17 -3.51
N GLU A 295 -29.11 5.41 -2.50
CA GLU A 295 -28.25 6.58 -2.40
C GLU A 295 -26.84 6.20 -1.98
N LEU A 296 -25.86 6.95 -2.48
CA LEU A 296 -24.45 6.88 -2.09
C LEU A 296 -24.04 8.18 -1.43
N HIS A 297 -23.62 8.10 -0.17
CA HIS A 297 -23.24 9.25 0.66
C HIS A 297 -21.72 9.37 0.69
N THR A 298 -21.16 10.27 -0.11
CA THR A 298 -19.73 10.39 -0.31
C THR A 298 -19.30 11.76 -0.80
N ASN A 299 -18.10 12.20 -0.43
CA ASN A 299 -17.53 13.42 -0.98
C ASN A 299 -16.62 13.04 -2.16
N LEU A 300 -17.11 13.22 -3.38
CA LEU A 300 -16.30 13.02 -4.59
C LEU A 300 -15.42 14.24 -4.86
N ASN A 301 -14.41 14.07 -5.71
CA ASN A 301 -13.60 15.19 -6.16
C ASN A 301 -14.48 16.21 -6.94
N SER A 302 -14.33 17.50 -6.64
CA SER A 302 -15.08 18.58 -7.28
C SER A 302 -14.85 18.70 -8.79
N SER A 303 -13.80 18.07 -9.33
CA SER A 303 -13.56 18.01 -10.78
C SER A 303 -14.42 16.97 -11.49
N PHE A 304 -15.15 16.12 -10.78
CA PHE A 304 -16.04 15.13 -11.38
C PHE A 304 -17.21 15.80 -12.10
N GLU A 305 -17.51 15.36 -13.32
CA GLU A 305 -18.51 16.01 -14.19
C GLU A 305 -19.94 15.99 -13.63
N TRP A 306 -20.26 15.04 -12.75
CA TRP A 306 -21.54 14.98 -12.03
C TRP A 306 -21.40 15.26 -10.53
N TYR A 307 -20.38 16.02 -10.13
CA TYR A 307 -20.18 16.39 -8.74
C TYR A 307 -21.40 17.12 -8.12
N ASN A 308 -21.68 16.80 -6.85
CA ASN A 308 -22.74 17.40 -6.05
C ASN A 308 -22.16 17.86 -4.71
N ASP A 309 -22.33 19.15 -4.39
CA ASP A 309 -21.88 19.77 -3.13
C ASP A 309 -22.54 19.14 -1.88
N GLU A 310 -23.72 18.51 -2.03
CA GLU A 310 -24.42 17.86 -0.93
C GLU A 310 -23.80 16.48 -0.57
N GLY A 311 -22.95 15.92 -1.43
CA GLY A 311 -22.32 14.62 -1.21
C GLY A 311 -23.28 13.43 -1.21
N VAL A 312 -24.48 13.59 -1.78
CA VAL A 312 -25.50 12.53 -1.90
C VAL A 312 -25.75 12.28 -3.39
N TYR A 313 -25.58 11.02 -3.82
CA TYR A 313 -25.72 10.61 -5.21
C TYR A 313 -26.78 9.52 -5.33
N ASN A 314 -27.75 9.71 -6.23
CA ASN A 314 -28.74 8.69 -6.51
C ASN A 314 -28.13 7.54 -7.33
N VAL A 315 -28.26 6.30 -6.84
CA VAL A 315 -27.64 5.10 -7.46
C VAL A 315 -28.20 4.86 -8.87
N ASP A 316 -29.51 5.03 -9.06
CA ASP A 316 -30.17 4.84 -10.36
C ASP A 316 -29.74 5.89 -11.39
N GLU A 317 -29.60 7.15 -10.97
CA GLU A 317 -29.10 8.22 -11.82
C GLU A 317 -27.64 7.97 -12.23
N MET A 318 -26.78 7.59 -11.29
CA MET A 318 -25.37 7.26 -11.57
C MET A 318 -25.25 6.06 -12.52
N TYR A 319 -26.07 5.03 -12.32
CA TYR A 319 -26.15 3.89 -13.23
C TYR A 319 -26.49 4.34 -14.66
N GLU A 320 -27.56 5.12 -14.85
CA GLU A 320 -27.97 5.56 -16.19
C GLU A 320 -26.96 6.51 -16.83
N ASN A 321 -26.34 7.42 -16.06
CA ASN A 321 -25.32 8.34 -16.57
C ASN A 321 -24.09 7.59 -17.12
N PHE A 322 -23.54 6.64 -16.35
CA PHE A 322 -22.41 5.83 -16.82
C PHE A 322 -22.81 4.91 -17.97
N LYS A 323 -24.02 4.37 -17.94
CA LYS A 323 -24.55 3.55 -19.03
C LYS A 323 -24.69 4.31 -20.33
N GLU A 324 -25.23 5.52 -20.31
CA GLU A 324 -25.38 6.36 -21.52
C GLU A 324 -24.02 6.62 -22.17
N VAL A 325 -23.01 6.95 -21.37
CA VAL A 325 -21.63 7.16 -21.86
C VAL A 325 -21.06 5.88 -22.46
N ALA A 326 -21.20 4.74 -21.77
CA ALA A 326 -20.67 3.46 -22.25
C ALA A 326 -21.35 3.00 -23.55
N GLU A 327 -22.68 3.10 -23.64
CA GLU A 327 -23.46 2.73 -24.83
C GLU A 327 -23.13 3.62 -26.04
N ASP A 328 -23.03 4.93 -25.87
CA ASP A 328 -22.66 5.88 -26.94
C ASP A 328 -21.24 5.60 -27.47
N LEU A 329 -20.27 5.37 -26.58
CA LEU A 329 -18.90 5.05 -26.99
C LEU A 329 -18.80 3.68 -27.65
N ALA A 330 -19.49 2.66 -27.12
CA ALA A 330 -19.55 1.34 -27.72
C ALA A 330 -20.11 1.40 -29.15
N GLU A 331 -21.22 2.11 -29.36
CA GLU A 331 -21.82 2.28 -30.68
C GLU A 331 -20.84 2.92 -31.66
N LYS A 332 -20.16 4.00 -31.26
CA LYS A 332 -19.19 4.69 -32.13
C LYS A 332 -17.99 3.82 -32.50
N PHE A 333 -17.47 3.02 -31.56
CA PHE A 333 -16.36 2.11 -31.84
C PHE A 333 -16.80 0.97 -32.75
N ASP A 334 -17.93 0.34 -32.48
CA ASP A 334 -18.50 -0.75 -33.29
C ASP A 334 -18.85 -0.28 -34.71
N GLU A 335 -19.42 0.93 -34.85
CA GLU A 335 -19.66 1.55 -36.16
C GLU A 335 -18.36 1.77 -36.95
N ARG A 336 -17.32 2.30 -36.29
CA ARG A 336 -16.00 2.51 -36.90
C ARG A 336 -15.34 1.19 -37.31
N ASN A 337 -15.48 0.15 -36.50
CA ASN A 337 -14.83 -1.15 -36.70
C ASN A 337 -15.61 -2.09 -37.62
N HIS A 338 -16.90 -1.84 -37.82
CA HIS A 338 -17.83 -2.76 -38.48
C HIS A 338 -17.97 -4.11 -37.74
N THR A 339 -17.99 -4.04 -36.40
CA THR A 339 -18.10 -5.18 -35.47
C THR A 339 -19.20 -4.93 -34.44
N ASP A 340 -19.45 -5.90 -33.55
CA ASP A 340 -20.26 -5.73 -32.33
C ASP A 340 -19.42 -5.92 -31.04
N LEU A 341 -18.08 -5.86 -31.15
CA LEU A 341 -17.10 -6.18 -30.10
C LEU A 341 -17.36 -5.41 -28.79
N TYR A 342 -17.63 -4.11 -28.87
CA TYR A 342 -17.77 -3.27 -27.68
C TYR A 342 -19.11 -3.53 -27.00
N LYS A 343 -20.19 -3.71 -27.77
CA LYS A 343 -21.48 -4.18 -27.25
C LYS A 343 -21.40 -5.57 -26.63
N GLU A 344 -20.68 -6.50 -27.25
CA GLU A 344 -20.43 -7.83 -26.69
C GLU A 344 -19.62 -7.76 -25.38
N THR A 345 -18.65 -6.84 -25.30
CA THR A 345 -17.90 -6.56 -24.07
C THR A 345 -18.82 -6.10 -22.95
N MET A 346 -19.75 -5.17 -23.23
CA MET A 346 -20.74 -4.71 -22.25
C MET A 346 -21.75 -5.79 -21.84
N ALA A 347 -22.05 -6.73 -22.75
CA ALA A 347 -22.95 -7.85 -22.51
C ALA A 347 -22.29 -9.04 -21.81
N PHE A 348 -20.96 -9.04 -21.65
CA PHE A 348 -20.24 -10.11 -20.99
C PHE A 348 -20.68 -10.25 -19.53
N GLU A 349 -21.02 -11.47 -19.11
CA GLU A 349 -21.35 -11.82 -17.73
C GLU A 349 -20.20 -12.62 -17.12
N TYR A 350 -19.70 -12.16 -15.98
CA TYR A 350 -18.65 -12.86 -15.24
C TYR A 350 -19.22 -14.13 -14.58
N PRO A 351 -18.50 -15.27 -14.65
CA PRO A 351 -19.01 -16.54 -14.13
C PRO A 351 -18.89 -16.63 -12.60
N ASP A 352 -19.91 -17.15 -11.90
CA ASP A 352 -19.90 -17.27 -10.43
C ASP A 352 -18.89 -18.30 -9.87
N ASN A 353 -18.37 -19.20 -10.71
CA ASN A 353 -17.47 -20.28 -10.29
C ASN A 353 -16.24 -20.39 -11.21
N PRO A 354 -15.11 -20.94 -10.70
CA PRO A 354 -13.95 -21.24 -11.52
C PRO A 354 -14.31 -22.16 -12.68
N THR A 355 -13.89 -21.77 -13.88
CA THR A 355 -14.09 -22.55 -15.12
C THR A 355 -12.91 -23.46 -15.44
N ILE A 356 -11.80 -23.30 -14.72
CA ILE A 356 -10.56 -24.05 -14.85
C ILE A 356 -9.93 -24.26 -13.47
N GLU A 357 -9.20 -25.38 -13.29
CA GLU A 357 -8.35 -25.62 -12.12
C GLU A 357 -6.88 -25.45 -12.53
N LEU A 358 -6.14 -24.54 -11.88
CA LEU A 358 -4.75 -24.22 -12.22
C LEU A 358 -3.91 -23.93 -10.97
N GLU A 359 -2.64 -24.38 -11.02
CA GLU A 359 -1.61 -23.94 -10.10
C GLU A 359 -1.01 -22.62 -10.60
N LEU A 360 -1.40 -21.51 -9.97
CA LEU A 360 -0.85 -20.19 -10.31
C LEU A 360 0.54 -20.00 -9.69
N PRO A 361 1.44 -19.22 -10.33
CA PRO A 361 2.67 -18.78 -9.67
C PRO A 361 2.33 -18.00 -8.40
N ALA A 362 3.04 -18.29 -7.31
CA ALA A 362 2.93 -17.56 -6.06
C ALA A 362 3.56 -16.16 -6.23
N HIS A 363 2.87 -15.13 -5.75
CA HIS A 363 3.25 -13.73 -5.83
C HIS A 363 3.13 -13.08 -4.47
N GLY A 364 4.00 -12.10 -4.18
CA GLY A 364 3.86 -11.10 -3.11
C GLY A 364 3.61 -11.63 -1.68
N ARG A 365 3.42 -12.93 -1.51
CA ARG A 365 3.26 -13.61 -0.25
C ARG A 365 4.63 -14.11 0.14
N ILE A 366 5.26 -13.31 0.97
CA ILE A 366 6.29 -13.85 1.85
C ILE A 366 5.59 -14.93 2.67
N PRO A 367 6.11 -16.17 2.72
CA PRO A 367 5.49 -17.22 3.51
C PRO A 367 5.27 -16.71 4.94
N ASN A 368 4.02 -16.66 5.38
CA ASN A 368 3.72 -16.18 6.73
C ASN A 368 4.38 -17.13 7.72
N GLU A 369 5.35 -16.62 8.46
CA GLU A 369 5.96 -17.36 9.55
C GLU A 369 5.02 -17.43 10.75
N ALA A 370 5.30 -18.37 11.66
CA ALA A 370 4.48 -18.50 12.85
C ALA A 370 4.70 -17.30 13.79
N TYR A 371 3.61 -16.66 14.20
CA TYR A 371 3.59 -15.73 15.32
C TYR A 371 3.38 -16.51 16.63
N ALA A 372 4.07 -16.12 17.70
CA ALA A 372 4.09 -16.84 18.97
C ALA A 372 3.83 -15.91 20.16
N LEU A 373 2.73 -16.15 20.89
CA LEU A 373 2.55 -15.66 22.25
C LEU A 373 2.74 -16.79 23.25
N VAL A 374 3.29 -16.47 24.41
CA VAL A 374 3.60 -17.44 25.45
C VAL A 374 2.89 -17.05 26.74
N VAL A 375 2.13 -18.00 27.28
CA VAL A 375 1.38 -17.87 28.54
C VAL A 375 2.10 -18.67 29.63
N PRO A 376 2.66 -18.01 30.66
CA PRO A 376 3.35 -18.69 31.75
C PRO A 376 2.42 -19.37 32.76
N PHE A 377 2.89 -20.47 33.36
CA PHE A 377 2.21 -21.19 34.44
C PHE A 377 3.17 -21.58 35.56
N LYS A 378 2.64 -21.69 36.79
CA LYS A 378 3.42 -22.10 37.97
C LYS A 378 3.93 -23.53 37.84
N SER A 379 3.11 -24.41 37.28
CA SER A 379 3.46 -25.80 37.01
C SER A 379 2.59 -26.42 35.91
N ALA A 380 3.00 -27.59 35.39
CA ALA A 380 2.25 -28.29 34.35
C ALA A 380 0.86 -28.77 34.81
N ASP A 381 0.62 -28.90 36.12
CA ASP A 381 -0.69 -29.27 36.67
C ASP A 381 -1.71 -28.12 36.53
N ASN A 382 -1.25 -26.90 36.29
CA ASN A 382 -2.07 -25.70 36.13
C ASN A 382 -2.51 -25.48 34.69
N PHE A 383 -2.03 -26.28 33.72
CA PHE A 383 -2.45 -26.13 32.33
C PHE A 383 -3.96 -26.37 32.17
N PRO A 384 -4.66 -25.52 31.40
CA PRO A 384 -6.03 -25.78 31.01
C PRO A 384 -6.17 -27.17 30.37
N LYS A 385 -7.15 -27.94 30.85
CA LYS A 385 -7.49 -29.22 30.24
C LYS A 385 -8.07 -29.00 28.85
N PHE A 386 -7.99 -30.03 28.01
CA PHE A 386 -8.52 -30.00 26.65
C PHE A 386 -9.97 -29.50 26.59
N GLU A 387 -10.85 -29.96 27.48
CA GLU A 387 -12.25 -29.52 27.51
C GLU A 387 -12.41 -28.04 27.88
N GLN A 388 -11.48 -27.50 28.67
CA GLN A 388 -11.47 -26.07 29.02
C GLN A 388 -11.01 -25.24 27.82
N ILE A 389 -10.00 -25.70 27.07
CA ILE A 389 -9.53 -25.04 25.84
C ILE A 389 -10.64 -25.02 24.79
N GLU A 390 -11.34 -26.15 24.61
CA GLU A 390 -12.47 -26.24 23.69
C GLU A 390 -13.62 -25.29 24.10
N GLN A 391 -13.87 -25.15 25.40
CA GLN A 391 -14.88 -24.22 25.90
C GLN A 391 -14.46 -22.76 25.71
N ILE A 392 -13.20 -22.40 26.01
CA ILE A 392 -12.65 -21.06 25.78
C ILE A 392 -12.87 -20.65 24.33
N LEU A 393 -12.57 -21.52 23.36
CA LEU A 393 -12.78 -21.24 21.94
C LEU A 393 -14.25 -21.08 21.53
N LYS A 394 -15.19 -21.71 22.27
CA LYS A 394 -16.64 -21.56 22.02
C LYS A 394 -17.20 -20.29 22.63
N ASP A 395 -16.56 -19.79 23.68
CA ASP A 395 -16.95 -18.57 24.37
C ASP A 395 -16.38 -17.30 23.70
N MET A 396 -15.42 -17.45 22.79
CA MET A 396 -14.93 -16.38 21.91
C MET A 396 -16.02 -16.01 20.89
N ASP A 397 -16.48 -14.77 20.94
CA ASP A 397 -17.56 -14.23 20.09
C ASP A 397 -17.12 -14.02 18.63
N GLU A 398 -15.83 -14.14 18.33
CA GLU A 398 -15.28 -13.98 16.98
C GLU A 398 -15.45 -15.18 16.06
N PHE A 399 -15.78 -16.36 16.59
CA PHE A 399 -15.91 -17.59 15.80
C PHE A 399 -17.37 -18.04 15.68
N GLU A 400 -17.86 -18.17 14.45
CA GLU A 400 -19.15 -18.82 14.17
C GLU A 400 -19.07 -20.31 14.49
N THR A 401 -17.92 -20.92 14.14
CA THR A 401 -17.63 -22.32 14.43
C THR A 401 -16.23 -22.44 14.99
N SER A 402 -16.06 -23.20 16.06
CA SER A 402 -14.75 -23.46 16.65
C SER A 402 -14.58 -24.92 17.05
N SER A 403 -13.33 -25.36 17.08
CA SER A 403 -12.97 -26.73 17.43
C SER A 403 -11.58 -26.80 18.02
N ALA A 404 -11.35 -27.80 18.86
CA ALA A 404 -10.02 -28.21 19.29
C ALA A 404 -9.84 -29.71 19.02
N SER A 405 -8.60 -30.14 18.83
CA SER A 405 -8.21 -31.55 18.72
C SER A 405 -6.84 -31.77 19.35
N VAL A 406 -6.57 -32.99 19.80
CA VAL A 406 -5.30 -33.35 20.44
C VAL A 406 -4.54 -34.32 19.55
N ASP A 407 -3.26 -34.02 19.32
CA ASP A 407 -2.29 -34.99 18.82
C ASP A 407 -1.45 -35.50 20.00
N ALA A 408 -1.85 -36.66 20.52
CA ALA A 408 -1.20 -37.27 21.67
C ALA A 408 0.21 -37.81 21.37
N GLU A 409 0.55 -38.07 20.11
CA GLU A 409 1.90 -38.53 19.73
C GLU A 409 2.89 -37.37 19.72
N ARG A 410 2.45 -36.19 19.29
CA ARG A 410 3.28 -34.98 19.25
C ARG A 410 3.19 -34.14 20.54
N GLY A 411 2.21 -34.40 21.40
CA GLY A 411 1.99 -33.63 22.62
C GLY A 411 1.45 -32.22 22.34
N VAL A 412 0.66 -32.06 21.28
CA VAL A 412 0.22 -30.76 20.75
C VAL A 412 -1.30 -30.69 20.73
N ILE A 413 -1.85 -29.50 20.97
CA ILE A 413 -3.29 -29.23 20.80
C ILE A 413 -3.47 -28.30 19.61
N PHE A 414 -4.29 -28.71 18.65
CA PHE A 414 -4.75 -27.84 17.57
C PHE A 414 -6.08 -27.22 17.98
N ALA A 415 -6.17 -25.91 17.88
CA ALA A 415 -7.31 -25.11 18.27
C ALA A 415 -7.63 -24.12 17.15
N GLY A 416 -8.89 -23.73 16.97
CA GLY A 416 -9.21 -22.72 15.96
C GLY A 416 -10.69 -22.64 15.64
N GLY A 417 -11.01 -21.75 14.71
CA GLY A 417 -12.38 -21.51 14.29
C GLY A 417 -12.48 -20.76 12.98
N ARG A 418 -13.71 -20.64 12.48
CA ARG A 418 -14.07 -19.77 11.36
C ARG A 418 -14.91 -18.62 11.86
N ASP A 419 -14.57 -17.42 11.42
CA ASP A 419 -15.39 -16.23 11.65
C ASP A 419 -16.60 -16.18 10.70
N ASN A 420 -17.43 -15.13 10.85
CA ASN A 420 -18.64 -14.92 10.06
C ASN A 420 -18.39 -14.77 8.54
N ASP A 421 -17.16 -14.43 8.15
CA ASP A 421 -16.73 -14.32 6.75
C ASP A 421 -16.16 -15.65 6.22
N GLY A 422 -16.18 -16.70 7.06
CA GLY A 422 -15.66 -18.02 6.75
C GLY A 422 -14.13 -18.12 6.77
N LYS A 423 -13.39 -17.10 7.24
CA LYS A 423 -11.92 -17.12 7.35
C LYS A 423 -11.52 -18.02 8.53
N ALA A 424 -10.65 -18.99 8.25
CA ALA A 424 -10.15 -19.91 9.28
C ALA A 424 -8.96 -19.28 10.02
N THR A 425 -8.99 -19.36 11.35
CA THR A 425 -7.85 -19.05 12.23
C THR A 425 -7.45 -20.33 12.96
N ASN A 426 -6.17 -20.68 12.91
CA ASN A 426 -5.64 -21.89 13.53
C ASN A 426 -4.55 -21.54 14.55
N TYR A 427 -4.61 -22.20 15.69
CA TYR A 427 -3.66 -22.14 16.78
C TYR A 427 -3.07 -23.53 17.01
N THR A 428 -1.77 -23.57 17.25
CA THR A 428 -1.05 -24.76 17.70
C THR A 428 -0.50 -24.47 19.09
N LEU A 429 -0.96 -25.22 20.08
CA LEU A 429 -0.55 -25.07 21.47
C LEU A 429 0.54 -26.09 21.79
N LEU A 430 1.71 -25.59 22.18
CA LEU A 430 2.84 -26.37 22.65
C LEU A 430 3.03 -26.13 24.15
N PHE A 431 3.57 -27.12 24.84
CA PHE A 431 3.91 -27.04 26.26
C PHE A 431 5.43 -27.10 26.38
N ASP A 432 6.03 -26.11 27.04
CA ASP A 432 7.48 -25.98 27.13
C ASP A 432 7.92 -25.42 28.50
N GLU A 433 9.24 -25.39 28.73
CA GLU A 433 9.84 -24.63 29.83
C GLU A 433 9.65 -23.13 29.62
N LEU A 434 9.58 -22.36 30.71
CA LEU A 434 9.49 -20.90 30.61
C LEU A 434 10.78 -20.35 29.98
N PRO A 435 10.69 -19.52 28.91
CA PRO A 435 11.89 -18.93 28.30
C PRO A 435 12.60 -17.95 29.24
N ASP A 436 13.89 -17.73 29.02
CA ASP A 436 14.64 -16.71 29.75
C ASP A 436 14.15 -15.31 29.38
N ILE A 437 13.51 -14.64 30.33
CA ILE A 437 12.95 -13.30 30.14
C ILE A 437 13.93 -12.17 30.44
N GLY A 438 15.16 -12.47 30.90
CA GLY A 438 16.09 -11.46 31.43
C GLY A 438 16.58 -10.42 30.40
N HIS A 439 16.50 -10.75 29.11
CA HIS A 439 16.91 -9.90 27.99
C HIS A 439 15.72 -9.38 27.16
N MET A 440 14.49 -9.62 27.63
CA MET A 440 13.27 -9.18 26.96
C MET A 440 12.92 -7.73 27.33
N GLU A 441 12.40 -6.99 26.35
CA GLU A 441 11.96 -5.60 26.53
C GLU A 441 10.64 -5.58 27.31
N GLN A 442 10.59 -4.83 28.42
CA GLN A 442 9.34 -4.57 29.13
C GLN A 442 8.60 -3.43 28.43
N VAL A 443 7.49 -3.76 27.76
CA VAL A 443 6.69 -2.76 27.03
C VAL A 443 5.82 -1.96 27.99
N HIS A 444 5.34 -2.60 29.05
CA HIS A 444 4.58 -1.99 30.12
C HIS A 444 5.40 -2.00 31.41
N TYR A 445 5.29 -0.95 32.23
CA TYR A 445 5.93 -0.95 33.55
C TYR A 445 5.22 -1.94 34.48
N LEU A 446 5.98 -2.83 35.10
CA LEU A 446 5.48 -3.94 35.92
C LEU A 446 5.70 -3.77 37.43
N GLY A 447 6.11 -2.59 37.92
CA GLY A 447 6.31 -2.35 39.36
C GLY A 447 7.62 -2.91 39.92
N GLU A 448 7.84 -4.20 39.72
CA GLU A 448 8.97 -4.98 40.21
C GLU A 448 9.83 -5.53 39.05
N ASN A 449 10.98 -6.13 39.39
CA ASN A 449 11.77 -6.83 38.38
C ASN A 449 10.93 -7.99 37.80
N ALA A 450 10.73 -8.03 36.47
CA ALA A 450 9.97 -9.09 35.83
C ALA A 450 10.45 -10.50 36.22
N GLN A 451 11.75 -10.70 36.47
CA GLN A 451 12.29 -11.98 36.97
C GLN A 451 11.75 -12.37 38.35
N GLU A 452 11.50 -11.39 39.22
CA GLU A 452 10.94 -11.62 40.56
C GLU A 452 9.46 -12.00 40.48
N LEU A 453 8.68 -11.25 39.69
CA LEU A 453 7.27 -11.57 39.39
C LEU A 453 7.09 -12.96 38.77
N MET A 454 8.04 -13.35 37.93
CA MET A 454 8.04 -14.63 37.23
C MET A 454 8.69 -15.77 38.01
N SER A 455 9.21 -15.52 39.22
CA SER A 455 9.95 -16.53 40.00
C SER A 455 9.12 -17.74 40.43
N GLU A 456 7.79 -17.59 40.53
CA GLU A 456 6.86 -18.68 40.81
C GLU A 456 6.43 -19.46 39.56
N PHE A 457 6.79 -19.00 38.37
CA PHE A 457 6.42 -19.59 37.08
C PHE A 457 7.60 -20.39 36.52
N SER A 458 7.34 -21.59 36.01
CA SER A 458 8.40 -22.51 35.59
C SER A 458 8.16 -23.19 34.25
N VAL A 459 6.90 -23.18 33.78
CA VAL A 459 6.50 -23.78 32.51
C VAL A 459 5.63 -22.79 31.74
N ALA A 460 5.44 -23.06 30.46
CA ALA A 460 4.75 -22.17 29.55
C ALA A 460 3.89 -22.95 28.55
N MET A 461 2.80 -22.31 28.11
CA MET A 461 2.06 -22.70 26.93
C MET A 461 2.39 -21.73 25.80
N VAL A 462 2.95 -22.24 24.71
CA VAL A 462 3.27 -21.48 23.50
C VAL A 462 2.11 -21.59 22.53
N ILE A 463 1.54 -20.45 22.13
CA ILE A 463 0.45 -20.33 21.17
C ILE A 463 1.05 -19.91 19.84
N LEU A 464 1.17 -20.85 18.92
CA LEU A 464 1.62 -20.58 17.55
C LEU A 464 0.43 -20.35 16.63
N THR A 465 0.48 -19.31 15.81
CA THR A 465 -0.48 -19.05 14.74
C THR A 465 0.21 -18.45 13.53
N GLN A 466 -0.48 -18.32 12.41
CA GLN A 466 -0.01 -17.54 11.27
C GLN A 466 -1.04 -16.44 11.02
N PHE A 467 -0.59 -15.19 10.93
CA PHE A 467 -1.47 -14.11 10.53
C PHE A 467 -1.89 -14.31 9.07
N GLY A 468 -3.09 -13.86 8.72
CA GLY A 468 -3.57 -13.80 7.35
C GLY A 468 -3.53 -12.36 6.83
N SER A 469 -4.43 -12.02 5.92
CA SER A 469 -4.47 -10.68 5.30
C SER A 469 -4.97 -9.54 6.21
N ASN A 470 -5.18 -9.81 7.50
CA ASN A 470 -5.68 -8.82 8.44
C ASN A 470 -4.93 -8.94 9.78
N ASN A 471 -3.65 -8.56 9.73
CA ASN A 471 -2.67 -8.69 10.82
C ASN A 471 -3.19 -8.16 12.16
N PHE A 472 -3.85 -7.00 12.16
CA PHE A 472 -4.35 -6.38 13.37
C PHE A 472 -5.48 -7.20 14.03
N VAL A 473 -6.43 -7.69 13.23
CA VAL A 473 -7.52 -8.54 13.74
C VAL A 473 -6.96 -9.87 14.25
N ASP A 474 -5.99 -10.43 13.53
CA ASP A 474 -5.37 -11.69 13.91
C ASP A 474 -4.57 -11.55 15.22
N MET A 475 -3.84 -10.44 15.43
CA MET A 475 -3.18 -10.13 16.71
C MET A 475 -4.18 -9.97 17.87
N ARG A 476 -5.30 -9.26 17.66
CA ARG A 476 -6.34 -9.13 18.71
C ARG A 476 -6.88 -10.49 19.15
N ARG A 477 -7.21 -11.35 18.18
CA ARG A 477 -7.72 -12.70 18.45
C ARG A 477 -6.71 -13.53 19.22
N LEU A 478 -5.43 -13.42 18.86
CA LEU A 478 -4.34 -14.09 19.55
C LEU A 478 -4.20 -13.62 21.01
N VAL A 479 -4.22 -12.30 21.26
CA VAL A 479 -4.16 -11.73 22.62
C VAL A 479 -5.38 -12.16 23.45
N LYS A 480 -6.58 -12.14 22.87
CA LYS A 480 -7.81 -12.64 23.52
C LYS A 480 -7.68 -14.08 23.95
N PHE A 481 -7.19 -14.94 23.05
CA PHE A 481 -7.03 -16.35 23.33
C PHE A 481 -5.95 -16.59 24.40
N ALA A 482 -4.82 -15.87 24.33
CA ALA A 482 -3.77 -15.91 25.34
C ALA A 482 -4.26 -15.47 26.73
N ASN A 483 -5.03 -14.37 26.80
CA ASN A 483 -5.66 -13.89 28.03
C ASN A 483 -6.62 -14.93 28.63
N ALA A 484 -7.47 -15.55 27.80
CA ALA A 484 -8.41 -16.57 28.26
C ALA A 484 -7.70 -17.85 28.74
N LEU A 485 -6.53 -18.17 28.17
CA LEU A 485 -5.69 -19.28 28.61
C LEU A 485 -4.89 -18.98 29.89
N ASN A 486 -4.71 -17.72 30.26
CA ASN A 486 -3.97 -17.29 31.46
C ASN A 486 -4.74 -17.55 32.78
N THR A 487 -5.16 -18.80 32.99
CA THR A 487 -5.99 -19.20 34.13
C THR A 487 -5.24 -19.24 35.46
N ASP A 488 -3.90 -19.27 35.40
CA ASP A 488 -3.02 -19.30 36.58
C ASP A 488 -2.63 -17.88 37.05
N GLY A 489 -3.13 -16.85 36.36
CA GLY A 489 -2.96 -15.45 36.73
C GLY A 489 -1.52 -14.98 36.61
N SER A 490 -0.80 -15.39 35.56
CA SER A 490 0.51 -14.81 35.26
C SER A 490 0.38 -13.30 35.08
N PRO A 491 1.26 -12.50 35.70
CA PRO A 491 1.24 -11.05 35.51
C PRO A 491 1.74 -10.63 34.12
N ILE A 492 2.37 -11.56 33.38
CA ILE A 492 3.04 -11.29 32.11
C ILE A 492 2.56 -12.27 31.04
N ILE A 493 2.27 -11.76 29.84
CA ILE A 493 2.21 -12.53 28.60
C ILE A 493 3.46 -12.19 27.80
N ILE A 494 4.12 -13.20 27.23
CA ILE A 494 5.38 -13.00 26.53
C ILE A 494 5.11 -13.01 25.02
N ASP A 495 5.51 -11.94 24.33
CA ASP A 495 5.63 -11.92 22.87
C ASP A 495 7.02 -12.46 22.52
N ALA A 496 7.06 -13.73 22.14
CA ALA A 496 8.32 -14.41 21.85
C ALA A 496 8.93 -13.97 20.52
N VAL A 497 8.12 -13.48 19.58
CA VAL A 497 8.57 -13.02 18.26
C VAL A 497 9.31 -11.70 18.40
N ASN A 498 8.72 -10.75 19.13
CA ASN A 498 9.31 -9.43 19.33
C ASN A 498 10.17 -9.33 20.60
N ASN A 499 10.37 -10.45 21.31
CA ASN A 499 11.13 -10.53 22.56
C ASN A 499 10.70 -9.49 23.60
N ARG A 500 9.39 -9.45 23.87
CA ARG A 500 8.71 -8.41 24.66
C ARG A 500 7.85 -9.01 25.77
N LEU A 501 7.79 -8.30 26.89
CA LEU A 501 6.94 -8.62 28.02
C LEU A 501 5.71 -7.71 28.01
N LEU A 502 4.53 -8.31 27.83
CA LEU A 502 3.24 -7.64 27.85
C LEU A 502 2.59 -7.84 29.22
N SER A 503 2.00 -6.78 29.78
CA SER A 503 1.25 -6.91 31.03
C SER A 503 -0.01 -7.74 30.79
N ALA A 504 -0.30 -8.71 31.66
CA ALA A 504 -1.56 -9.44 31.62
C ALA A 504 -2.77 -8.52 31.81
N LYS A 505 -2.59 -7.38 32.50
CA LYS A 505 -3.64 -6.36 32.64
C LYS A 505 -3.96 -5.69 31.30
N TRP A 506 -2.93 -5.37 30.52
CA TRP A 506 -3.12 -4.86 29.16
C TRP A 506 -3.85 -5.90 28.29
N ALA A 507 -3.44 -7.16 28.36
CA ALA A 507 -4.08 -8.24 27.60
C ALA A 507 -5.54 -8.44 27.99
N GLU A 508 -5.89 -8.32 29.28
CA GLU A 508 -7.28 -8.36 29.77
C GLU A 508 -8.11 -7.23 29.16
N ILE A 509 -7.56 -6.01 29.17
CA ILE A 509 -8.22 -4.82 28.62
C ILE A 509 -8.43 -4.98 27.12
N GLU A 510 -7.39 -5.34 26.36
CA GLU A 510 -7.48 -5.63 24.93
C GLU A 510 -8.47 -6.75 24.62
N ALA A 511 -8.51 -7.78 25.48
CA ALA A 511 -9.40 -8.91 25.28
C ALA A 511 -10.88 -8.57 25.45
N SER A 512 -11.19 -7.53 26.22
CA SER A 512 -12.55 -7.02 26.37
C SER A 512 -13.01 -6.11 25.22
N GLY A 513 -12.07 -5.62 24.41
CA GLY A 513 -12.32 -4.71 23.30
C GLY A 513 -12.73 -5.41 21.99
N THR A 514 -13.33 -4.62 21.09
CA THR A 514 -13.65 -5.01 19.70
C THR A 514 -12.66 -4.43 18.68
N ALA A 515 -11.70 -3.66 19.15
CA ALA A 515 -10.73 -2.94 18.34
C ALA A 515 -9.40 -3.68 18.26
N ALA A 516 -8.65 -3.47 17.17
CA ALA A 516 -7.38 -4.14 16.99
C ALA A 516 -6.19 -3.32 17.54
N PRO A 517 -5.18 -3.95 18.16
CA PRO A 517 -4.08 -3.27 18.85
C PRO A 517 -3.21 -2.44 17.89
N PHE A 518 -2.38 -1.55 18.44
CA PHE A 518 -1.46 -0.72 17.66
C PHE A 518 -0.41 -1.53 16.88
N GLU A 519 0.03 -0.95 15.76
CA GLU A 519 1.09 -1.46 14.90
C GLU A 519 2.41 -1.72 15.63
N LYS A 520 2.68 -0.96 16.72
CA LYS A 520 3.87 -1.12 17.55
C LYS A 520 3.98 -2.51 18.18
N TYR A 521 2.88 -3.25 18.27
CA TYR A 521 2.83 -4.60 18.83
C TYR A 521 3.06 -5.71 17.79
N LEU A 522 3.08 -5.38 16.50
CA LEU A 522 3.28 -6.36 15.41
C LEU A 522 4.75 -6.55 15.06
N PHE A 523 5.57 -5.52 15.26
CA PHE A 523 7.00 -5.55 14.97
C PHE A 523 7.76 -4.60 15.92
N ARG A 524 9.08 -4.72 15.92
CA ARG A 524 9.98 -3.75 16.55
C ARG A 524 11.12 -3.34 15.61
N ILE A 525 11.75 -2.21 15.93
CA ILE A 525 13.04 -1.83 15.37
C ILE A 525 14.13 -2.32 16.32
N GLN A 526 15.10 -3.05 15.79
CA GLN A 526 16.23 -3.58 16.53
C GLN A 526 17.53 -3.10 15.90
N LEU A 527 18.49 -2.79 16.78
CA LEU A 527 19.85 -2.38 16.43
C LEU A 527 20.79 -3.57 16.64
N PHE A 528 21.59 -3.87 15.63
CA PHE A 528 22.64 -4.87 15.69
C PHE A 528 23.99 -4.21 15.44
N ALA A 529 25.07 -4.79 15.96
CA ALA A 529 26.39 -4.47 15.45
C ALA A 529 26.43 -4.88 13.97
N SER A 530 26.87 -3.97 13.10
CA SER A 530 26.71 -4.17 11.66
C SER A 530 27.52 -5.38 11.17
N ALA A 531 26.85 -6.26 10.41
CA ALA A 531 27.50 -7.36 9.71
C ALA A 531 28.26 -6.89 8.45
N PHE A 532 28.03 -5.66 8.02
CA PHE A 532 28.56 -5.09 6.77
C PHE A 532 29.77 -4.20 7.01
N GLU A 533 29.79 -3.43 8.11
CA GLU A 533 30.88 -2.50 8.41
C GLU A 533 31.19 -2.43 9.92
N GLU A 534 32.47 -2.63 10.27
CA GLU A 534 32.92 -2.60 11.67
C GLU A 534 32.77 -1.20 12.28
N GLY A 535 32.13 -1.11 13.45
CA GLY A 535 31.91 0.14 14.17
C GLY A 535 30.60 0.85 13.83
N LYS A 536 29.76 0.27 12.97
CA LYS A 536 28.43 0.78 12.61
C LYS A 536 27.30 -0.13 13.09
N PHE A 537 26.06 0.30 12.89
CA PHE A 537 24.85 -0.42 13.29
C PHE A 537 24.02 -0.88 12.10
N ASP A 538 23.41 -2.06 12.18
CA ASP A 538 22.33 -2.45 11.28
C ASP A 538 21.00 -2.16 11.98
N VAL A 539 20.15 -1.36 11.34
CA VAL A 539 18.81 -1.02 11.82
C VAL A 539 17.82 -1.93 11.10
N ALA A 540 17.18 -2.86 11.80
CA ALA A 540 16.29 -3.83 11.16
C ALA A 540 14.95 -3.98 11.88
N THR A 541 13.92 -4.38 11.15
CA THR A 541 12.64 -4.79 11.74
C THR A 541 12.68 -6.24 12.16
N VAL A 542 12.10 -6.56 13.31
CA VAL A 542 11.83 -7.92 13.78
C VAL A 542 10.32 -8.08 14.00
N GLY A 543 9.72 -9.19 13.59
CA GLY A 543 8.27 -9.46 13.69
C GLY A 543 7.45 -9.13 12.43
N LEU A 544 8.04 -8.38 11.50
CA LEU A 544 7.36 -7.91 10.29
C LEU A 544 7.05 -9.07 9.33
N ARG A 545 7.95 -10.05 9.23
CA ARG A 545 7.76 -11.29 8.44
C ARG A 545 6.62 -12.18 8.93
N GLN A 546 6.50 -12.34 10.24
CA GLN A 546 5.42 -13.08 10.89
C GLN A 546 4.06 -12.37 10.71
N SER A 547 4.10 -11.08 10.39
CA SER A 547 2.96 -10.24 10.02
C SER A 547 2.70 -10.20 8.50
N GLY A 548 3.21 -11.17 7.74
CA GLY A 548 2.98 -11.28 6.29
C GLY A 548 3.66 -10.21 5.44
N SER A 549 4.76 -9.65 5.93
CA SER A 549 5.52 -8.59 5.28
C SER A 549 7.01 -8.95 5.16
N ILE A 550 7.87 -8.07 4.64
CA ILE A 550 9.31 -8.32 4.55
C ILE A 550 10.01 -7.67 5.73
N ASN A 551 11.00 -8.34 6.33
CA ASN A 551 11.84 -7.66 7.29
C ASN A 551 12.67 -6.60 6.56
N LEU A 552 12.61 -5.36 7.02
CA LEU A 552 13.41 -4.27 6.50
C LEU A 552 14.75 -4.22 7.22
N ILE A 553 15.80 -3.81 6.51
CA ILE A 553 17.12 -3.54 7.07
C ILE A 553 17.72 -2.30 6.42
N VAL A 554 18.37 -1.44 7.21
CA VAL A 554 19.29 -0.43 6.72
C VAL A 554 20.66 -0.76 7.30
N PRO A 555 21.60 -1.27 6.47
CA PRO A 555 22.89 -1.72 6.96
C PRO A 555 23.86 -0.54 7.17
N ALA A 556 24.84 -0.75 8.04
CA ALA A 556 26.02 0.12 8.18
C ALA A 556 25.67 1.60 8.46
N VAL A 557 24.77 1.83 9.41
CA VAL A 557 24.32 3.14 9.89
C VAL A 557 25.28 3.69 10.95
N ASP A 558 25.67 4.95 10.80
CA ASP A 558 26.49 5.67 11.77
C ASP A 558 25.69 5.98 13.04
N GLU A 559 26.35 6.01 14.21
CA GLU A 559 25.69 6.19 15.51
C GLU A 559 24.82 7.46 15.57
N GLU A 560 25.27 8.55 14.97
CA GLU A 560 24.55 9.83 14.89
C GLU A 560 23.28 9.78 14.04
N ASP A 561 23.17 8.80 13.13
CA ASP A 561 22.06 8.65 12.19
C ASP A 561 21.02 7.61 12.63
N VAL A 562 21.33 6.82 13.66
CA VAL A 562 20.49 5.69 14.12
C VAL A 562 19.06 6.12 14.43
N GLU A 563 18.87 7.27 15.09
CA GLU A 563 17.54 7.75 15.47
C GLU A 563 16.67 8.08 14.25
N PHE A 564 17.23 8.86 13.32
CA PHE A 564 16.56 9.22 12.07
C PHE A 564 16.21 7.97 11.25
N VAL A 565 17.19 7.09 11.03
CA VAL A 565 16.99 5.87 10.24
C VAL A 565 15.95 4.96 10.90
N SER A 566 15.98 4.80 12.22
CA SER A 566 15.03 3.98 12.96
C SER A 566 13.59 4.48 12.79
N GLU A 567 13.37 5.79 12.82
CA GLU A 567 12.05 6.35 12.62
C GLU A 567 11.59 6.21 11.16
N VAL A 568 12.47 6.43 10.17
CA VAL A 568 12.14 6.18 8.76
C VAL A 568 11.73 4.73 8.56
N VAL A 569 12.56 3.77 8.97
CA VAL A 569 12.28 2.34 8.83
C VAL A 569 10.97 1.95 9.52
N ARG A 570 10.70 2.51 10.71
CA ARG A 570 9.44 2.30 11.42
C ARG A 570 8.24 2.72 10.58
N GLN A 571 8.24 3.93 10.03
CA GLN A 571 7.11 4.44 9.23
C GLN A 571 6.88 3.61 7.97
N ILE A 572 7.97 3.19 7.32
CA ILE A 572 7.89 2.30 6.17
C ILE A 572 7.25 0.98 6.58
N ALA A 573 7.70 0.36 7.68
CA ALA A 573 7.15 -0.88 8.20
C ALA A 573 5.66 -0.79 8.54
N VAL A 574 5.20 0.32 9.14
CA VAL A 574 3.76 0.57 9.38
C VAL A 574 2.98 0.56 8.07
N SER A 575 3.49 1.26 7.05
CA SER A 575 2.90 1.26 5.72
C SER A 575 2.89 -0.15 5.12
N CYS A 576 3.97 -0.93 5.29
CA CYS A 576 4.04 -2.32 4.82
C CYS A 576 2.94 -3.21 5.40
N ILE A 577 2.68 -3.12 6.72
CA ILE A 577 1.64 -3.91 7.39
C ILE A 577 0.24 -3.51 6.92
N SER A 578 0.04 -2.24 6.58
CA SER A 578 -1.24 -1.73 6.06
C SER A 578 -1.47 -2.06 4.58
N VAL A 579 -0.42 -2.48 3.85
CA VAL A 579 -0.41 -2.70 2.40
C VAL A 579 -0.11 -4.18 2.10
N ASP A 580 -1.02 -5.10 2.45
CA ASP A 580 -0.91 -6.53 2.12
C ASP A 580 -1.45 -6.85 0.72
N PRO A 581 -0.72 -7.56 -0.18
CA PRO A 581 0.69 -8.01 -0.09
C PRO A 581 1.70 -6.93 -0.49
N LEU A 582 2.92 -6.94 0.07
CA LEU A 582 3.96 -6.03 -0.42
C LEU A 582 4.16 -6.21 -1.94
N PRO A 583 4.32 -5.12 -2.69
CA PRO A 583 4.66 -5.23 -4.10
C PRO A 583 6.03 -5.87 -4.25
N ASP A 584 6.21 -6.62 -5.35
CA ASP A 584 7.46 -7.33 -5.63
C ASP A 584 8.69 -6.39 -5.64
N GLU A 585 9.86 -6.98 -5.48
CA GLU A 585 11.16 -6.30 -5.57
C GLU A 585 11.21 -5.24 -6.69
N GLY A 586 11.70 -4.04 -6.34
CA GLY A 586 11.88 -2.92 -7.26
C GLY A 586 10.62 -2.18 -7.69
N ILE A 587 9.42 -2.59 -7.26
CA ILE A 587 8.18 -1.87 -7.55
C ILE A 587 8.02 -0.69 -6.59
N TRP A 588 7.77 0.49 -7.14
CA TRP A 588 7.48 1.69 -6.37
C TRP A 588 6.07 1.64 -5.80
N PHE A 589 5.92 2.00 -4.53
CA PHE A 589 4.63 2.19 -3.87
C PHE A 589 4.74 3.33 -2.85
N ASN A 590 3.60 3.84 -2.39
CA ASN A 590 3.56 4.93 -1.42
C ASN A 590 3.82 4.37 -0.02
N ALA A 591 4.82 4.94 0.69
CA ALA A 591 5.16 4.52 2.04
C ALA A 591 4.63 5.44 3.15
N GLY A 592 3.74 6.38 2.80
CA GLY A 592 3.17 7.32 3.78
C GLY A 592 4.15 8.40 4.29
N ILE A 593 5.34 8.51 3.70
CA ILE A 593 6.30 9.58 4.01
C ILE A 593 6.07 10.75 3.04
N PHE A 594 5.89 11.95 3.58
CA PHE A 594 5.65 13.17 2.81
C PHE A 594 6.91 14.02 2.77
N TYR A 595 7.08 14.72 1.66
CA TYR A 595 8.07 15.76 1.52
C TYR A 595 7.35 17.11 1.50
N ASP A 596 7.76 18.05 2.37
CA ASP A 596 7.20 19.40 2.48
C ASP A 596 5.66 19.46 2.60
N ASP A 597 5.05 18.51 3.34
CA ASP A 597 3.61 18.42 3.61
C ASP A 597 2.67 18.23 2.40
N LYS A 598 3.22 18.15 1.18
CA LYS A 598 2.45 18.28 -0.07
C LYS A 598 2.62 17.11 -1.02
N GLU A 599 3.79 16.48 -1.05
CA GLU A 599 4.13 15.49 -2.06
C GLU A 599 4.48 14.15 -1.41
N PHE A 600 3.92 13.07 -1.96
CA PHE A 600 4.22 11.71 -1.50
C PHE A 600 5.61 11.31 -1.98
N THR A 601 6.43 10.82 -1.07
CA THR A 601 7.59 10.02 -1.48
C THR A 601 7.13 8.62 -1.88
N ARG A 602 7.83 8.03 -2.85
CA ARG A 602 7.64 6.63 -3.23
C ARG A 602 8.79 5.82 -2.67
N ILE A 603 8.53 4.56 -2.34
CA ILE A 603 9.56 3.62 -1.88
C ILE A 603 9.54 2.39 -2.76
N LYS A 604 10.72 1.82 -2.96
CA LYS A 604 10.92 0.43 -3.41
C LYS A 604 11.86 -0.25 -2.43
N TRP A 605 12.04 -1.55 -2.57
CA TRP A 605 13.01 -2.31 -1.79
C TRP A 605 13.94 -3.10 -2.68
N GLU A 606 15.16 -3.28 -2.17
CA GLU A 606 16.17 -4.16 -2.74
C GLU A 606 16.51 -5.26 -1.72
N PRO A 607 16.63 -6.53 -2.14
CA PRO A 607 16.93 -7.64 -1.23
C PRO A 607 18.36 -7.51 -0.70
N VAL A 608 18.52 -7.80 0.59
CA VAL A 608 19.79 -7.80 1.29
C VAL A 608 20.01 -9.17 1.91
N THR A 609 21.13 -9.79 1.53
CA THR A 609 21.65 -10.99 2.19
C THR A 609 22.65 -10.55 3.25
N ILE A 610 22.39 -10.89 4.51
CA ILE A 610 23.27 -10.56 5.62
C ILE A 610 24.48 -11.52 5.61
N PRO A 611 25.72 -11.00 5.57
CA PRO A 611 26.92 -11.83 5.58
C PRO A 611 26.99 -12.75 6.82
N GLY A 612 27.19 -14.06 6.61
CA GLY A 612 27.47 -15.01 7.69
C GLY A 612 26.25 -15.67 8.34
N LEU A 613 25.03 -15.41 7.86
CA LEU A 613 23.82 -16.17 8.22
C LEU A 613 23.57 -17.39 7.32
N ASP A 614 24.50 -17.72 6.41
CA ASP A 614 24.39 -18.79 5.40
C ASP A 614 24.69 -20.22 5.92
N ASP A 615 24.61 -20.50 7.23
CA ASP A 615 24.90 -21.84 7.76
C ASP A 615 23.64 -22.73 7.88
N ASP A 616 23.74 -23.90 7.24
CA ASP A 616 22.92 -25.13 7.32
C ASP A 616 21.48 -25.13 6.72
N ASP A 617 21.35 -25.65 5.49
CA ASP A 617 20.14 -26.26 4.84
C ASP A 617 18.80 -25.48 4.86
N GLU A 618 18.72 -24.25 5.37
CA GLU A 618 17.55 -23.37 5.38
C GLU A 618 17.61 -22.28 4.29
N GLU A 619 16.46 -21.85 3.76
CA GLU A 619 16.39 -20.74 2.80
C GLU A 619 16.92 -19.46 3.49
N PRO A 620 17.83 -18.69 2.86
CA PRO A 620 18.42 -17.51 3.50
C PRO A 620 17.34 -16.52 3.92
N GLU A 621 17.45 -15.98 5.14
CA GLU A 621 16.55 -14.92 5.60
C GLU A 621 16.78 -13.66 4.76
N ILE A 622 15.84 -13.36 3.86
CA ILE A 622 15.94 -12.20 2.95
C ILE A 622 15.37 -10.99 3.68
N TYR A 623 16.26 -10.05 4.03
CA TYR A 623 15.86 -8.71 4.43
C TYR A 623 15.73 -7.82 3.18
N ALA A 624 15.08 -6.67 3.33
CA ALA A 624 14.98 -5.68 2.27
C ALA A 624 15.43 -4.30 2.72
N GLU A 625 16.28 -3.66 1.92
CA GLU A 625 16.69 -2.28 2.13
C GLU A 625 15.74 -1.33 1.39
N PRO A 626 15.08 -0.40 2.10
CA PRO A 626 14.21 0.58 1.48
C PRO A 626 15.01 1.66 0.72
N ILE A 627 14.56 1.97 -0.49
CA ILE A 627 15.03 3.09 -1.32
C ILE A 627 13.91 4.11 -1.46
N ILE A 628 14.17 5.35 -1.09
CA ILE A 628 13.20 6.46 -1.14
C ILE A 628 13.41 7.27 -2.42
N ARG A 629 12.33 7.56 -3.14
CA ARG A 629 12.29 8.55 -4.21
C ARG A 629 11.69 9.85 -3.68
N LEU A 630 12.51 10.90 -3.67
CA LEU A 630 12.08 12.26 -3.38
C LEU A 630 11.27 12.85 -4.54
N PRO A 631 10.46 13.91 -4.32
CA PRO A 631 9.62 14.46 -5.38
C PRO A 631 10.39 15.06 -6.56
N ASP A 632 11.62 15.50 -6.32
CA ASP A 632 12.55 15.97 -7.37
C ASP A 632 13.12 14.83 -8.25
N GLY A 633 12.75 13.58 -7.96
CA GLY A 633 13.13 12.39 -8.70
C GLY A 633 14.41 11.71 -8.22
N ARG A 634 15.12 12.25 -7.20
CA ARG A 634 16.28 11.58 -6.60
C ARG A 634 15.85 10.27 -5.93
N GLU A 635 16.60 9.19 -6.17
CA GLU A 635 16.46 7.90 -5.50
C GLU A 635 17.62 7.71 -4.53
N LEU A 636 17.33 7.56 -3.24
CA LEU A 636 18.32 7.52 -2.17
C LEU A 636 18.05 6.35 -1.24
N LYS A 637 19.11 5.69 -0.77
CA LYS A 637 19.02 4.80 0.40
C LYS A 637 18.68 5.63 1.63
N VAL A 638 18.00 5.04 2.61
CA VAL A 638 17.61 5.76 3.84
C VAL A 638 18.81 6.35 4.58
N SER A 639 19.93 5.63 4.63
CA SER A 639 21.19 6.10 5.22
C SER A 639 21.91 7.18 4.41
N GLU A 640 21.54 7.39 3.15
CA GLU A 640 22.19 8.35 2.25
C GLU A 640 21.41 9.68 2.15
N ILE A 641 20.34 9.85 2.92
CA ILE A 641 19.52 11.06 2.90
C ILE A 641 20.30 12.23 3.51
N PRO A 642 20.56 13.31 2.75
CA PRO A 642 21.27 14.48 3.23
C PRO A 642 20.53 15.15 4.39
N GLU A 643 21.26 15.69 5.39
CA GLU A 643 20.69 16.41 6.54
C GLU A 643 19.66 17.48 6.12
N GLU A 644 19.94 18.23 5.06
CA GLU A 644 19.06 19.28 4.53
C GLU A 644 17.69 18.77 4.03
N ASP A 645 17.61 17.49 3.65
CA ASP A 645 16.37 16.83 3.23
C ASP A 645 15.66 16.13 4.41
N ARG A 646 16.37 15.82 5.51
CA ARG A 646 15.80 15.09 6.65
C ARG A 646 14.67 15.85 7.33
N ASP A 647 14.81 17.16 7.49
CA ASP A 647 13.78 18.03 8.08
C ASP A 647 12.52 18.14 7.21
N ASN A 648 12.66 17.96 5.89
CA ASN A 648 11.55 18.05 4.94
C ASN A 648 10.77 16.72 4.83
N LEU A 649 11.38 15.61 5.25
CA LEU A 649 10.75 14.31 5.33
C LEU A 649 9.81 14.25 6.54
N GLN A 650 8.58 14.68 6.30
CA GLN A 650 7.53 14.60 7.28
C GLN A 650 6.91 13.22 7.29
N MET A 651 7.09 12.56 8.42
CA MET A 651 6.51 11.26 8.71
C MET A 651 5.04 11.44 9.09
N ARG A 652 4.14 11.30 8.12
CA ARG A 652 2.72 11.19 8.42
C ARG A 652 2.40 9.73 8.66
N ALA A 653 2.38 9.36 9.93
CA ALA A 653 1.73 8.15 10.33
C ALA A 653 0.27 8.14 9.87
N SER A 654 -0.06 7.28 8.91
CA SER A 654 -1.38 6.63 8.72
C SER A 654 -2.63 7.44 9.13
N ASN A 655 -2.77 8.73 8.80
CA ASN A 655 -3.84 9.60 9.33
C ASN A 655 -4.02 9.59 10.87
N ARG A 656 -3.13 8.90 11.60
CA ARG A 656 -3.16 8.73 13.04
C ARG A 656 -2.02 9.52 13.65
N MET A 657 -0.73 9.23 13.51
CA MET A 657 0.21 9.72 14.56
C MET A 657 0.73 11.17 14.55
N SER A 658 0.75 11.95 13.46
CA SER A 658 1.39 13.29 13.54
C SER A 658 0.48 14.40 14.10
N PHE A 659 -0.82 14.38 13.80
CA PHE A 659 -1.79 15.33 14.36
C PHE A 659 -2.14 15.07 15.83
N ILE A 660 -1.49 14.10 16.43
CA ILE A 660 -2.03 13.28 17.49
C ILE A 660 -1.13 13.33 18.74
N ARG A 661 0.17 13.62 18.67
CA ARG A 661 0.95 13.73 19.93
C ARG A 661 0.45 14.87 20.83
N GLU A 662 0.26 16.08 20.30
CA GLU A 662 -0.30 17.20 21.08
C GLU A 662 -1.82 17.11 21.29
N ALA A 663 -2.59 16.73 20.25
CA ALA A 663 -4.05 16.65 20.36
C ALA A 663 -4.55 15.40 21.10
N LYS A 664 -3.86 14.24 21.02
CA LYS A 664 -4.19 13.05 21.81
C LYS A 664 -3.82 13.25 23.25
N ALA A 665 -2.65 13.77 23.59
CA ALA A 665 -2.29 14.00 25.00
C ALA A 665 -3.40 14.81 25.68
N ARG A 666 -3.91 15.84 25.00
CA ARG A 666 -5.04 16.67 25.45
C ARG A 666 -6.38 15.92 25.56
N CYS A 667 -6.81 15.20 24.53
CA CYS A 667 -8.11 14.49 24.53
C CYS A 667 -8.14 13.29 25.47
N SER A 668 -7.03 12.54 25.55
CA SER A 668 -6.86 11.40 26.45
C SER A 668 -6.65 11.84 27.90
N PHE A 669 -6.09 13.02 28.14
CA PHE A 669 -5.96 13.60 29.48
C PHE A 669 -7.31 13.89 30.14
N GLU A 670 -8.25 14.55 29.44
CA GLU A 670 -9.60 14.82 29.97
C GLU A 670 -10.38 13.52 30.23
N ALA A 671 -10.09 12.47 29.48
CA ALA A 671 -10.70 11.16 29.66
C ALA A 671 -10.02 10.33 30.77
N ALA A 672 -8.68 10.41 30.92
CA ALA A 672 -7.97 9.90 32.08
C ALA A 672 -8.51 10.53 33.36
N LYS A 673 -8.77 11.85 33.33
CA LYS A 673 -9.42 12.61 34.40
C LYS A 673 -10.85 12.12 34.71
N SER A 674 -11.60 11.66 33.71
CA SER A 674 -12.92 11.00 33.90
C SER A 674 -12.79 9.60 34.52
N PHE A 675 -11.76 8.85 34.14
CA PHE A 675 -11.44 7.51 34.66
C PHE A 675 -10.93 7.52 36.12
N LEU A 676 -10.39 8.66 36.60
CA LEU A 676 -9.94 8.86 37.99
C LEU A 676 -11.03 8.59 39.06
N SER A 677 -12.31 8.46 38.68
CA SER A 677 -13.38 8.08 39.62
C SER A 677 -13.24 6.68 40.26
N ARG A 678 -12.26 5.86 39.81
CA ARG A 678 -12.00 4.51 40.35
C ARG A 678 -10.49 4.18 40.36
N ASN A 679 -9.82 4.50 41.47
CA ASN A 679 -8.52 3.92 41.90
C ASN A 679 -7.28 4.07 40.99
N ALA A 680 -7.26 4.95 39.99
CA ALA A 680 -6.07 5.17 39.16
C ALA A 680 -5.37 6.50 39.52
N GLU A 681 -4.05 6.58 39.34
CA GLU A 681 -3.24 7.80 39.45
C GLU A 681 -2.68 8.18 38.08
N VAL A 682 -2.75 9.47 37.71
CA VAL A 682 -2.18 9.95 36.44
C VAL A 682 -0.93 10.78 36.75
N PHE A 683 0.16 10.42 36.10
CA PHE A 683 1.42 11.16 36.18
C PHE A 683 1.67 11.93 34.88
N GLY A 684 1.76 13.26 34.96
CA GLY A 684 2.02 14.11 33.80
C GLY A 684 3.48 14.55 33.72
N MET A 685 3.98 14.75 32.49
CA MET A 685 5.24 15.44 32.22
C MET A 685 4.95 16.73 31.45
N LEU A 686 5.54 17.85 31.90
CA LEU A 686 5.48 19.15 31.21
C LEU A 686 6.78 19.39 30.45
N ALA A 687 6.67 19.84 29.20
CA ALA A 687 7.81 20.35 28.45
C ALA A 687 7.91 21.84 28.78
N GLY A 688 9.07 22.24 29.28
CA GLY A 688 9.36 23.65 29.52
C GLY A 688 9.84 24.31 28.23
N ALA A 689 9.28 25.47 27.92
CA ALA A 689 9.87 26.40 26.99
C ALA A 689 11.18 26.96 27.59
N GLU A 690 12.26 26.96 26.81
CA GLU A 690 13.53 27.69 27.01
C GLU A 690 13.86 28.05 28.48
N PHE A 691 14.50 27.14 29.20
CA PHE A 691 15.06 27.44 30.52
C PHE A 691 16.40 28.15 30.36
N THR A 692 16.50 29.40 30.81
CA THR A 692 17.81 30.03 31.01
C THR A 692 18.32 29.69 32.40
N VAL A 693 19.09 28.61 32.53
CA VAL A 693 19.86 28.34 33.75
C VAL A 693 21.08 29.26 33.74
N TYR A 694 21.16 30.17 34.71
CA TYR A 694 22.40 30.87 35.01
C TYR A 694 23.16 30.04 36.04
N ASP A 695 23.91 29.03 35.59
CA ASP A 695 24.99 28.46 36.41
C ASP A 695 26.29 29.15 36.00
N GLU A 696 27.13 29.55 36.97
CA GLU A 696 28.31 30.37 36.70
C GLU A 696 29.47 29.59 36.04
N ASP A 697 29.33 28.29 35.75
CA ASP A 697 30.46 27.47 35.27
C ASP A 697 30.22 26.48 34.10
N GLU A 698 28.99 26.13 33.65
CA GLU A 698 28.79 25.28 32.45
C GLU A 698 27.51 25.67 31.67
N ASP A 699 27.68 26.18 30.44
CA ASP A 699 26.60 26.51 29.48
C ASP A 699 26.09 25.22 28.79
N GLU A 700 25.29 24.39 29.47
CA GLU A 700 24.52 23.31 28.83
C GLU A 700 23.01 23.49 29.11
N GLU A 701 22.23 23.71 28.05
CA GLU A 701 20.76 23.68 28.10
C GLU A 701 20.29 22.22 28.24
N TYR A 702 19.67 21.90 29.39
CA TYR A 702 18.93 20.65 29.56
C TYR A 702 17.42 20.94 29.60
N ASP A 703 16.65 20.15 28.86
CA ASP A 703 15.20 20.09 29.03
C ASP A 703 14.88 19.40 30.37
N GLU A 704 14.62 20.17 31.43
CA GLU A 704 14.20 19.59 32.70
C GLU A 704 12.77 19.03 32.63
N ILE A 705 12.67 17.73 32.88
CA ILE A 705 11.39 17.00 32.96
C ILE A 705 10.74 17.22 34.32
N ILE A 706 9.51 17.74 34.33
CA ILE A 706 8.74 17.96 35.56
C ILE A 706 7.71 16.85 35.73
N TYR A 707 7.81 16.09 36.83
CA TYR A 707 6.86 15.03 37.19
C TYR A 707 5.74 15.57 38.06
N LEU A 708 4.51 15.24 37.69
CA LEU A 708 3.30 15.72 38.34
C LEU A 708 2.38 14.57 38.74
N GLN A 709 1.83 14.61 39.94
CA GLN A 709 0.67 13.77 40.29
C GLN A 709 -0.62 14.57 40.08
N ILE A 710 -1.56 14.02 39.32
CA ILE A 710 -2.77 14.74 38.91
C ILE A 710 -3.97 14.21 39.69
N HIS A 711 -4.73 15.13 40.29
CA HIS A 711 -5.86 14.84 41.19
C HIS A 711 -7.20 14.87 40.45
N GLU A 712 -8.21 14.21 41.04
CA GLU A 712 -9.59 14.17 40.54
C GLU A 712 -10.21 15.55 40.29
N ASP A 713 -9.81 16.56 41.05
CA ASP A 713 -10.32 17.93 40.95
C ASP A 713 -9.67 18.77 39.85
N GLY A 714 -8.72 18.18 39.10
CA GLY A 714 -7.98 18.85 38.03
C GLY A 714 -6.73 19.59 38.49
N THR A 715 -6.41 19.55 39.78
CA THR A 715 -5.14 20.08 40.27
C THR A 715 -4.00 19.06 40.11
N ALA A 716 -2.76 19.54 40.10
CA ALA A 716 -1.56 18.70 40.04
C ALA A 716 -0.59 19.05 41.17
N THR A 717 0.11 18.05 41.70
CA THR A 717 1.18 18.20 42.70
C THR A 717 2.53 17.98 42.04
N VAL A 718 3.47 18.92 42.22
CA VAL A 718 4.85 18.76 41.74
C VAL A 718 5.57 17.71 42.56
N LEU A 719 6.16 16.72 41.89
CA LEU A 719 6.96 15.65 42.51
C LEU A 719 8.47 15.87 42.37
N SER A 720 8.92 16.61 41.35
CA SER A 720 10.34 16.91 41.10
C SER A 720 10.93 17.85 42.17
N ASP A 721 12.15 17.55 42.64
CA ASP A 721 12.86 18.31 43.68
C ASP A 721 13.44 19.64 43.17
N ASP A 722 13.78 19.74 41.87
CA ASP A 722 14.57 20.85 41.29
C ASP A 722 13.73 21.87 40.48
N PHE A 723 12.40 21.84 40.58
CA PHE A 723 11.54 22.78 39.84
C PHE A 723 11.61 24.21 40.42
N GLU A 724 12.21 25.16 39.70
CA GLU A 724 12.15 26.60 40.00
C GLU A 724 11.53 27.43 38.85
N GLU A 725 10.26 27.16 38.49
CA GLU A 725 9.46 28.11 37.71
C GLU A 725 8.48 28.85 38.64
N GLU A 726 8.45 30.19 38.57
CA GLU A 726 7.48 31.05 39.29
C GLU A 726 7.41 30.87 40.83
N GLY A 727 8.45 30.34 41.48
CA GLY A 727 8.50 30.19 42.94
C GLY A 727 7.75 28.98 43.51
N LYS A 728 7.45 27.98 42.68
CA LYS A 728 6.83 26.71 43.09
C LYS A 728 7.89 25.70 43.53
N ARG A 729 7.53 24.73 44.37
CA ARG A 729 8.41 23.69 44.93
C ARG A 729 7.70 22.34 44.96
N LYS A 730 8.48 21.26 45.14
CA LYS A 730 7.94 19.94 45.44
C LYS A 730 6.87 19.99 46.53
N GLY A 731 5.71 19.39 46.24
CA GLY A 731 4.54 19.36 47.11
C GLY A 731 3.55 20.51 46.91
N ASP A 732 3.85 21.49 46.06
CA ASP A 732 2.88 22.53 45.70
C ASP A 732 1.79 21.96 44.78
N VAL A 733 0.55 22.33 45.09
CA VAL A 733 -0.66 21.96 44.33
C VAL A 733 -1.08 23.13 43.44
N TYR A 734 -1.39 22.89 42.18
CA TYR A 734 -1.76 23.94 41.24
C TYR A 734 -2.78 23.49 40.19
N ASP A 735 -3.44 24.45 39.55
CA ASP A 735 -4.39 24.20 38.46
C ASP A 735 -3.59 23.92 37.18
N LEU A 736 -3.69 22.69 36.66
CA LEU A 736 -2.89 22.25 35.52
C LEU A 736 -3.56 22.67 34.21
N ASP A 737 -2.86 23.45 33.38
CA ASP A 737 -3.32 23.72 32.01
C ASP A 737 -2.99 22.51 31.11
N PRO A 738 -3.99 21.75 30.63
CA PRO A 738 -3.77 20.55 29.82
C PRO A 738 -3.03 20.83 28.51
N SER A 739 -3.04 22.08 28.04
CA SER A 739 -2.33 22.48 26.83
C SER A 739 -0.81 22.49 26.96
N ARG A 740 -0.28 22.37 28.19
CA ARG A 740 1.17 22.32 28.46
C ARG A 740 1.71 20.89 28.64
N ILE A 741 0.84 19.88 28.63
CA ILE A 741 1.21 18.47 28.82
C ILE A 741 1.60 17.88 27.47
N PHE A 742 2.85 17.45 27.32
CA PHE A 742 3.35 16.83 26.09
C PHE A 742 3.35 15.30 26.14
N THR A 743 3.39 14.71 27.35
CA THR A 743 3.24 13.26 27.59
C THR A 743 2.76 12.99 29.02
N TRP A 744 2.20 11.82 29.27
CA TRP A 744 1.72 11.40 30.58
C TRP A 744 1.64 9.86 30.67
N GLN A 745 1.58 9.32 31.87
CA GLN A 745 1.37 7.88 32.13
C GLN A 745 0.17 7.69 33.07
N LEU A 746 -0.71 6.75 32.74
CA LEU A 746 -1.79 6.33 33.64
C LEU A 746 -1.30 5.12 34.43
N GLN A 747 -1.32 5.23 35.75
CA GLN A 747 -1.03 4.14 36.66
C GLN A 747 -2.34 3.64 37.27
N VAL A 748 -2.71 2.39 36.98
CA VAL A 748 -3.96 1.79 37.51
C VAL A 748 -3.74 1.12 38.87
N ASP A 749 -2.52 0.61 39.10
CA ASP A 749 -2.05 0.01 40.35
C ASP A 749 -0.52 0.11 40.45
N GLU A 750 0.09 -0.42 41.52
CA GLU A 750 1.56 -0.37 41.73
C GLU A 750 2.36 -0.96 40.54
N ASP A 751 1.73 -1.85 39.78
CA ASP A 751 2.40 -2.74 38.82
C ASP A 751 1.95 -2.54 37.36
N SER A 752 1.12 -1.53 37.07
CA SER A 752 0.59 -1.31 35.72
C SER A 752 0.63 0.15 35.31
N ARG A 753 1.39 0.47 34.25
CA ARG A 753 1.36 1.79 33.60
C ARG A 753 1.03 1.69 32.11
N PHE A 754 0.20 2.63 31.66
CA PHE A 754 -0.25 2.77 30.28
C PHE A 754 0.23 4.09 29.70
N ASP A 755 0.58 4.09 28.42
CA ASP A 755 0.98 5.29 27.70
C ASP A 755 -0.24 6.00 27.05
N PRO A 756 -0.06 7.22 26.53
CA PRO A 756 -1.16 7.97 25.92
C PRO A 756 -1.77 7.30 24.69
N ASP A 757 -0.99 6.50 23.94
CA ASP A 757 -1.50 5.78 22.78
C ASP A 757 -2.44 4.66 23.24
N ASP A 758 -2.02 3.86 24.22
CA ASP A 758 -2.82 2.76 24.78
C ASP A 758 -4.18 3.27 25.28
N LEU A 759 -4.22 4.39 26.02
CA LEU A 759 -5.48 4.93 26.53
C LEU A 759 -6.36 5.57 25.44
N TYR A 760 -5.76 6.34 24.52
CA TYR A 760 -6.51 6.97 23.44
C TYR A 760 -7.25 5.94 22.58
N PHE A 761 -6.59 4.82 22.30
CA PHE A 761 -7.21 3.70 21.60
C PHE A 761 -8.44 3.19 22.34
N LEU A 762 -8.32 2.90 23.62
CA LEU A 762 -9.43 2.38 24.42
C LEU A 762 -10.63 3.33 24.45
N LEU A 763 -10.37 4.64 24.59
CA LEU A 763 -11.40 5.68 24.66
C LEU A 763 -12.14 5.91 23.34
N THR A 764 -11.41 5.91 22.22
CA THR A 764 -12.01 6.04 20.89
C THR A 764 -12.98 4.88 20.63
N LYS A 765 -12.70 3.72 21.22
CA LYS A 765 -13.44 2.47 21.00
C LYS A 765 -14.64 2.29 21.92
N GLU A 766 -14.58 2.77 23.15
CA GLU A 766 -15.74 2.90 24.02
C GLU A 766 -16.81 3.81 23.39
N LYS A 767 -16.39 4.90 22.75
CA LYS A 767 -17.29 5.81 22.04
C LYS A 767 -17.97 5.16 20.83
N GLU A 768 -17.24 4.44 19.98
CA GLU A 768 -17.80 3.69 18.83
C GLU A 768 -18.81 2.63 19.28
N LEU A 769 -18.57 1.97 20.43
CA LEU A 769 -19.48 0.97 21.00
C LEU A 769 -20.75 1.59 21.58
N LEU A 770 -20.64 2.76 22.23
CA LEU A 770 -21.79 3.51 22.74
C LEU A 770 -22.67 4.03 21.60
N GLU A 771 -22.07 4.59 20.55
CA GLU A 771 -22.78 5.05 19.35
C GLU A 771 -23.51 3.91 18.63
N ARG A 772 -22.90 2.71 18.53
CA ARG A 772 -23.55 1.51 17.98
C ARG A 772 -24.67 0.94 18.86
N SER A 773 -24.61 1.16 20.17
CA SER A 773 -25.67 0.71 21.09
C SER A 773 -26.91 1.59 21.03
N GLU A 774 -26.74 2.89 20.75
CA GLU A 774 -27.85 3.83 20.54
C GLU A 774 -28.63 3.55 19.25
N ASP A 775 -27.97 3.02 18.20
CA ASP A 775 -28.62 2.57 16.96
C ASP A 775 -29.39 1.23 17.07
N THR A 776 -29.34 0.56 18.23
CA THR A 776 -30.08 -0.70 18.48
C THR A 776 -31.27 -0.55 19.43
N GLU A 777 -31.63 0.69 19.81
CA GLU A 777 -32.86 1.00 20.56
C GLU A 777 -34.03 1.57 19.72
N GLU A 778 -33.97 1.50 18.38
CA GLU A 778 -35.16 1.59 17.49
C GLU A 778 -35.55 0.23 16.89
#